data_AF-A0A3N1H3W9-F1
#
_entry.id   AF-A0A3N1H3W9-F1
#
_cell.length_a   1.000
_cell.length_b   1.000
_cell.length_c   1.000
_cell.angle_alpha   90.00
_cell.angle_beta   90.00
_cell.angle_gamma   90.00
#
_symmetry.space_group_name_H-M   'P 1'
#
loop_
_entity.id
_entity.type
_entity.pdbx_description
1 polymer ?
#
loop_
_entity_poly.entity_id
_entity_poly.type
_entity_poly.pdbx_seq_one_letter_code
_entity_poly.pdbx_strand_id
1 'polypeptide(L)'
;MSDVLSSSTVELLQHLHERLDAHFTVLGAERKMLEPSSPVFALEHDLPEEDLDLLKNAVRAAISDHYLAHYQATWLPFVVYAAEMGYGYVGDEYWTTFSSLTPRWTSQEHSAIRDWFVRFHSRYGGARPTGAWASRFTIISWPITHAVLPIYLQRHLAKLLFEFSGALTSELLDDPETLGLRLARRASNYTDRFRIFCENTTLVGQVAAALLSGENEPTPYLSGPTLARIVDGLSQEHQARRWLRSAQQSAHRARGFRPTPAGQAAAAKARAQARATDPQLYLRLDDKWNAYAELPDMTPLSAGLSDVYGQLRLSRAYANGGDRHIPPSGLLYPGQSVRFAKWPRPAEPFLRLDRADDATNRILADQCVMTPGPWWLFRRQDIGLAVEVKGKFVRPGHRYMLIGTGSVVAPAVSWCTEKPLNAEGARAYELTVPEQVSEADAALLTESGIAVVSNVAIRPVGIVASSWDGEGDVEWLAGEPAILGIRSDLAPKRCRVTISDAVYFLDWTPGEPEMLFSLQGLEVGTHVANVCLLGDGERQLTTGSLVITIRDPQIRPEGAAIGEGIRLLASPARPRLSELWDDRAHISIDGPTGAEAEVAVSLRGHDGVPIADLKRSIHLPLDENAWAALAKGIRADQRFSDAYDNAEACVVTVAREGVGFATLTCDRGFQPLRWRFARAHDGQVVAHLIDRTDGGGTTVEFYDVETPVIAVPKAAEEEIAAPPLGGLVIARSGESTASLILPTQPNAIFRQHRVAQPSVSATTSSPKEVRRLIDGHARWITAELPADAFAVYLQQLIGDAIARAIGTLIGGSHWMAIERKLASAQDAADHLEEMQGAVGISTAHKKIASAIAYSLYKWLSAIDLLLGFNEVIAPRLAASGLGDRPTASRFLLTLAGRPGSLSDWDDEETAFLLARVIQTPVLYRAARFAVLGTRALNDADGVERSL
;
A
#
# COMPACT_ATOMS: atom_id res chain seq x y z
N MET A 1 -41.30 -30.57 -3.83
CA MET A 1 -42.04 -29.34 -3.42
C MET A 1 -43.34 -29.10 -4.21
N SER A 2 -43.77 -30.03 -5.08
CA SER A 2 -44.97 -29.89 -5.92
C SER A 2 -46.29 -29.72 -5.16
N ASP A 3 -46.42 -30.26 -3.93
CA ASP A 3 -47.65 -30.16 -3.12
C ASP A 3 -47.77 -28.87 -2.29
N VAL A 4 -46.73 -28.03 -2.22
CA VAL A 4 -46.70 -26.76 -1.44
C VAL A 4 -46.83 -25.52 -2.34
N LEU A 5 -46.76 -25.68 -3.66
CA LEU A 5 -46.87 -24.60 -4.66
C LEU A 5 -48.23 -23.88 -4.66
N SER A 6 -49.24 -24.41 -3.97
CA SER A 6 -50.59 -23.84 -3.81
C SER A 6 -50.84 -23.15 -2.46
N SER A 7 -49.83 -23.04 -1.60
CA SER A 7 -49.93 -22.47 -0.25
C SER A 7 -49.68 -20.95 -0.20
N SER A 8 -50.09 -20.29 0.88
CA SER A 8 -49.85 -18.86 1.11
C SER A 8 -48.34 -18.57 1.31
N THR A 9 -47.89 -17.34 1.03
CA THR A 9 -46.48 -16.91 1.21
C THR A 9 -45.94 -17.23 2.61
N VAL A 10 -46.78 -17.11 3.64
CA VAL A 10 -46.43 -17.40 5.04
C VAL A 10 -46.16 -18.90 5.27
N GLU A 11 -47.03 -19.77 4.75
CA GLU A 11 -46.89 -21.23 4.86
C GLU A 11 -45.64 -21.73 4.12
N LEU A 12 -45.37 -21.17 2.93
CA LEU A 12 -44.17 -21.48 2.17
C LEU A 12 -42.89 -21.07 2.91
N LEU A 13 -42.84 -19.85 3.47
CA LEU A 13 -41.71 -19.39 4.27
C LEU A 13 -41.51 -20.22 5.54
N GLN A 14 -42.59 -20.67 6.19
CA GLN A 14 -42.52 -21.56 7.34
C GLN A 14 -41.93 -22.93 6.94
N HIS A 15 -42.41 -23.52 5.85
CA HIS A 15 -41.88 -24.79 5.36
C HIS A 15 -40.39 -24.71 5.00
N LEU A 16 -39.98 -23.64 4.32
CA LEU A 16 -38.57 -23.37 4.02
C LEU A 16 -37.75 -23.16 5.30
N HIS A 17 -38.30 -22.48 6.31
CA HIS A 17 -37.65 -22.28 7.60
C HIS A 17 -37.35 -23.60 8.30
N GLU A 18 -38.32 -24.50 8.40
CA GLU A 18 -38.18 -25.81 9.06
C GLU A 18 -37.15 -26.69 8.34
N ARG A 19 -37.16 -26.70 7.00
CA ARG A 19 -36.18 -27.44 6.20
C ARG A 19 -34.76 -26.89 6.39
N LEU A 20 -34.59 -25.57 6.37
CA LEU A 20 -33.30 -24.92 6.58
C LEU A 20 -32.79 -25.13 8.01
N ASP A 21 -33.66 -25.08 9.03
CA ASP A 21 -33.31 -25.33 10.44
C ASP A 21 -32.78 -26.75 10.63
N ALA A 22 -33.45 -27.76 10.06
CA ALA A 22 -33.00 -29.13 10.11
C ALA A 22 -31.61 -29.30 9.45
N HIS A 23 -31.42 -28.74 8.25
CA HIS A 23 -30.16 -28.79 7.52
C HIS A 23 -29.00 -28.13 8.28
N PHE A 24 -29.15 -26.88 8.70
CA PHE A 24 -28.09 -26.14 9.39
C PHE A 24 -27.79 -26.70 10.79
N THR A 25 -28.76 -27.36 11.45
CA THR A 25 -28.50 -28.06 12.71
C THR A 25 -27.55 -29.23 12.52
N VAL A 26 -27.75 -30.03 11.47
CA VAL A 26 -26.87 -31.17 11.14
C VAL A 26 -25.48 -30.65 10.76
N LEU A 27 -25.40 -29.69 9.84
CA LEU A 27 -24.13 -29.12 9.38
C LEU A 27 -23.35 -28.46 10.54
N GLY A 28 -24.03 -27.73 11.42
CA GLY A 28 -23.40 -27.13 12.60
C GLY A 28 -22.84 -28.16 13.59
N ALA A 29 -23.52 -29.30 13.76
CA ALA A 29 -23.02 -30.39 14.59
C ALA A 29 -21.76 -31.03 14.01
N GLU A 30 -21.72 -31.25 12.69
CA GLU A 30 -20.55 -31.80 11.99
C GLU A 30 -19.34 -30.86 12.08
N ARG A 31 -19.51 -29.57 11.82
CA ARG A 31 -18.39 -28.61 11.85
C ARG A 31 -17.81 -28.36 13.24
N LYS A 32 -18.62 -28.53 14.28
CA LYS A 32 -18.18 -28.45 15.68
C LYS A 32 -17.26 -29.62 16.09
N MET A 33 -17.30 -30.74 15.37
CA MET A 33 -16.42 -31.90 15.63
C MET A 33 -15.02 -31.78 15.03
N LEU A 34 -14.77 -30.75 14.20
CA LEU A 34 -13.45 -30.50 13.61
C LEU A 34 -12.52 -29.84 14.64
N GLU A 35 -11.21 -30.11 14.54
CA GLU A 35 -10.17 -29.44 15.32
C GLU A 35 -9.20 -28.68 14.38
N PRO A 36 -9.21 -27.33 14.37
CA PRO A 36 -10.16 -26.45 15.05
C PRO A 36 -11.56 -26.48 14.42
N SER A 37 -12.58 -26.10 15.21
CA SER A 37 -13.97 -26.08 14.72
C SER A 37 -14.14 -25.13 13.54
N SER A 38 -14.89 -25.55 12.53
CA SER A 38 -15.18 -24.72 11.35
C SER A 38 -16.55 -24.03 11.51
N PRO A 39 -16.75 -22.82 10.96
CA PRO A 39 -18.06 -22.18 10.97
C PRO A 39 -18.99 -22.71 9.87
N VAL A 40 -20.27 -22.39 9.99
CA VAL A 40 -21.29 -22.63 8.96
C VAL A 40 -21.58 -21.35 8.15
N PHE A 41 -21.76 -21.46 6.85
CA PHE A 41 -22.13 -20.34 5.98
C PHE A 41 -23.58 -20.48 5.51
N ALA A 42 -24.32 -19.36 5.41
CA ALA A 42 -25.72 -19.42 4.98
C ALA A 42 -25.86 -19.78 3.49
N LEU A 43 -24.78 -19.60 2.70
CA LEU A 43 -24.68 -20.11 1.33
C LEU A 43 -24.67 -21.65 1.24
N GLU A 44 -24.36 -22.35 2.34
CA GLU A 44 -24.39 -23.82 2.42
C GLU A 44 -25.81 -24.33 2.71
N HIS A 45 -26.82 -23.78 2.04
CA HIS A 45 -28.23 -24.12 2.27
C HIS A 45 -28.69 -25.37 1.49
N ASP A 46 -27.88 -25.88 0.55
CA ASP A 46 -28.11 -27.08 -0.27
C ASP A 46 -29.52 -27.19 -0.90
N LEU A 47 -30.12 -26.03 -1.23
CA LEU A 47 -31.38 -26.00 -1.98
C LEU A 47 -31.06 -26.12 -3.48
N PRO A 48 -31.79 -26.97 -4.22
CA PRO A 48 -31.70 -26.97 -5.68
C PRO A 48 -32.17 -25.63 -6.26
N GLU A 49 -31.76 -25.32 -7.48
CA GLU A 49 -32.01 -24.03 -8.14
C GLU A 49 -33.51 -23.65 -8.15
N GLU A 50 -34.39 -24.61 -8.44
CA GLU A 50 -35.85 -24.40 -8.41
C GLU A 50 -36.38 -24.00 -7.01
N ASP A 51 -35.91 -24.65 -5.95
CA ASP A 51 -36.32 -24.36 -4.57
C ASP A 51 -35.73 -23.02 -4.08
N LEU A 52 -34.53 -22.67 -4.55
CA LEU A 52 -33.90 -21.39 -4.26
C LEU A 52 -34.65 -20.23 -4.93
N ASP A 53 -35.11 -20.39 -6.16
CA ASP A 53 -35.94 -19.40 -6.84
C ASP A 53 -37.30 -19.23 -6.16
N LEU A 54 -37.90 -20.32 -5.68
CA LEU A 54 -39.10 -20.26 -4.84
C LEU A 54 -38.85 -19.46 -3.56
N LEU A 55 -37.74 -19.69 -2.87
CA LEU A 55 -37.35 -18.93 -1.68
C LEU A 55 -37.18 -17.44 -1.99
N LYS A 56 -36.45 -17.09 -3.06
CA LYS A 56 -36.23 -15.69 -3.48
C LYS A 56 -37.56 -15.00 -3.77
N ASN A 57 -38.47 -15.67 -4.48
CA ASN A 57 -39.78 -15.11 -4.81
C ASN A 57 -40.67 -14.96 -3.57
N ALA A 58 -40.65 -15.93 -2.65
CA ALA A 58 -41.42 -15.86 -1.40
C ALA A 58 -40.96 -14.72 -0.49
N VAL A 59 -39.64 -14.51 -0.36
CA VAL A 59 -39.07 -13.39 0.41
C VAL A 59 -39.46 -12.04 -0.20
N ARG A 60 -39.37 -11.90 -1.53
CA ARG A 60 -39.78 -10.68 -2.23
C ARG A 60 -41.27 -10.38 -2.08
N ALA A 61 -42.12 -11.40 -2.19
CA ALA A 61 -43.56 -11.26 -1.96
C ALA A 61 -43.87 -10.84 -0.52
N ALA A 62 -43.22 -11.48 0.46
CA ALA A 62 -43.39 -11.18 1.87
C ALA A 62 -43.08 -9.72 2.23
N ILE A 63 -41.97 -9.17 1.71
CA ILE A 63 -41.57 -7.77 1.95
C ILE A 63 -42.51 -6.79 1.22
N SER A 64 -43.05 -7.19 0.07
CA SER A 64 -44.05 -6.39 -0.63
C SER A 64 -45.32 -6.22 0.20
N ASP A 65 -45.75 -7.27 0.90
CA ASP A 65 -47.00 -7.32 1.63
C ASP A 65 -46.88 -6.77 3.08
N HIS A 66 -45.78 -7.07 3.77
CA HIS A 66 -45.60 -6.77 5.20
C HIS A 66 -44.15 -6.37 5.55
N TYR A 67 -43.97 -5.64 6.67
CA TYR A 67 -42.65 -5.32 7.22
C TYR A 67 -41.94 -6.56 7.78
N LEU A 68 -40.60 -6.56 7.80
CA LEU A 68 -39.78 -7.67 8.32
C LEU A 68 -40.18 -8.17 9.71
N ALA A 69 -40.66 -7.28 10.58
CA ALA A 69 -41.10 -7.58 11.93
C ALA A 69 -42.24 -8.63 11.99
N HIS A 70 -43.02 -8.79 10.92
CA HIS A 70 -44.05 -9.82 10.83
C HIS A 70 -43.47 -11.25 10.78
N TYR A 71 -42.25 -11.41 10.26
CA TYR A 71 -41.65 -12.71 9.96
C TYR A 71 -40.57 -13.15 10.98
N GLN A 72 -40.60 -12.62 12.20
CA GLN A 72 -39.63 -12.94 13.28
C GLN A 72 -39.53 -14.45 13.60
N ALA A 73 -40.62 -15.19 13.40
CA ALA A 73 -40.64 -16.64 13.58
C ALA A 73 -40.00 -17.40 12.41
N THR A 74 -40.07 -16.86 11.18
CA THR A 74 -39.64 -17.49 9.92
C THR A 74 -38.46 -16.73 9.30
N TRP A 75 -37.41 -16.49 10.08
CA TRP A 75 -36.31 -15.59 9.74
C TRP A 75 -35.22 -16.21 8.82
N LEU A 76 -35.02 -17.53 8.87
CA LEU A 76 -33.96 -18.22 8.10
C LEU A 76 -34.00 -17.98 6.58
N PRO A 77 -35.16 -18.02 5.89
CA PRO A 77 -35.21 -17.72 4.47
C PRO A 77 -34.63 -16.35 4.10
N PHE A 78 -34.80 -15.35 4.94
CA PHE A 78 -34.26 -14.01 4.72
C PHE A 78 -32.73 -13.96 4.90
N VAL A 79 -32.19 -14.76 5.83
CA VAL A 79 -30.74 -14.94 6.02
C VAL A 79 -30.09 -15.60 4.80
N VAL A 80 -30.72 -16.66 4.26
CA VAL A 80 -30.27 -17.31 3.02
C VAL A 80 -30.37 -16.35 1.84
N TYR A 81 -31.50 -15.65 1.70
CA TYR A 81 -31.69 -14.63 0.65
C TYR A 81 -30.60 -13.55 0.71
N ALA A 82 -30.29 -13.01 1.89
CA ALA A 82 -29.25 -12.01 2.06
C ALA A 82 -27.85 -12.54 1.69
N ALA A 83 -27.52 -13.78 2.08
CA ALA A 83 -26.24 -14.40 1.70
C ALA A 83 -26.16 -14.66 0.18
N GLU A 84 -27.24 -15.08 -0.46
CA GLU A 84 -27.35 -15.28 -1.91
C GLU A 84 -27.18 -13.97 -2.70
N MET A 85 -27.79 -12.88 -2.22
CA MET A 85 -27.55 -11.55 -2.75
C MET A 85 -26.07 -11.14 -2.58
N GLY A 86 -25.43 -11.58 -1.49
CA GLY A 86 -24.01 -11.32 -1.21
C GLY A 86 -23.10 -12.11 -2.15
N TYR A 87 -23.51 -13.31 -2.53
CA TYR A 87 -22.79 -14.14 -3.49
C TYR A 87 -22.81 -13.52 -4.89
N GLY A 88 -23.99 -13.06 -5.32
CA GLY A 88 -24.19 -12.38 -6.61
C GLY A 88 -23.66 -10.94 -6.69
N TYR A 89 -23.17 -10.39 -5.58
CA TYR A 89 -22.73 -9.01 -5.50
C TYR A 89 -21.51 -8.73 -6.38
N VAL A 90 -21.57 -7.63 -7.15
CA VAL A 90 -20.52 -7.22 -8.13
C VAL A 90 -19.77 -5.95 -7.67
N GLY A 91 -19.78 -5.65 -6.38
CA GLY A 91 -19.04 -4.51 -5.83
C GLY A 91 -19.70 -3.13 -5.97
N ASP A 92 -21.00 -3.02 -6.27
CA ASP A 92 -21.71 -1.72 -6.21
C ASP A 92 -22.26 -1.43 -4.80
N GLU A 93 -23.45 -0.85 -4.64
CA GLU A 93 -24.17 -0.80 -3.37
C GLU A 93 -25.01 -2.07 -3.22
N TYR A 94 -24.55 -2.98 -2.34
CA TYR A 94 -25.26 -4.22 -2.01
C TYR A 94 -26.75 -3.97 -1.73
N TRP A 95 -27.04 -2.97 -0.88
CA TRP A 95 -28.41 -2.64 -0.49
C TRP A 95 -29.22 -1.97 -1.60
N THR A 96 -28.58 -1.31 -2.55
CA THR A 96 -29.26 -0.74 -3.73
C THR A 96 -29.72 -1.84 -4.67
N THR A 97 -28.86 -2.84 -4.91
CA THR A 97 -29.25 -4.07 -5.64
C THR A 97 -30.30 -4.87 -4.87
N PHE A 98 -30.16 -4.96 -3.54
CA PHE A 98 -31.14 -5.62 -2.68
C PHE A 98 -32.52 -4.95 -2.79
N SER A 99 -32.57 -3.62 -2.69
CA SER A 99 -33.81 -2.83 -2.73
C SER A 99 -34.46 -2.83 -4.11
N SER A 100 -33.68 -2.79 -5.19
CA SER A 100 -34.22 -2.82 -6.56
C SER A 100 -34.90 -4.16 -6.88
N LEU A 101 -34.35 -5.27 -6.36
CA LEU A 101 -34.95 -6.60 -6.51
C LEU A 101 -36.00 -6.92 -5.43
N THR A 102 -36.10 -6.08 -4.39
CA THR A 102 -36.99 -6.29 -3.23
C THR A 102 -37.75 -4.99 -2.92
N PRO A 103 -38.76 -4.63 -3.75
CA PRO A 103 -39.48 -3.37 -3.58
C PRO A 103 -40.11 -3.23 -2.19
N ARG A 104 -40.10 -2.02 -1.63
CA ARG A 104 -40.48 -1.66 -0.25
C ARG A 104 -39.45 -1.96 0.84
N TRP A 105 -38.30 -2.55 0.50
CA TRP A 105 -37.17 -2.63 1.41
C TRP A 105 -36.75 -1.24 1.90
N THR A 106 -36.45 -1.10 3.19
CA THR A 106 -35.98 0.16 3.77
C THR A 106 -34.68 -0.02 4.56
N SER A 107 -33.88 1.05 4.65
CA SER A 107 -32.62 1.08 5.41
C SER A 107 -32.78 0.71 6.90
N GLN A 108 -33.97 0.88 7.46
CA GLN A 108 -34.31 0.51 8.83
C GLN A 108 -34.27 -1.01 9.07
N GLU A 109 -34.50 -1.82 8.03
CA GLU A 109 -34.56 -3.29 8.10
C GLU A 109 -33.16 -3.94 8.13
N HIS A 110 -32.08 -3.19 7.84
CA HIS A 110 -30.71 -3.70 7.88
C HIS A 110 -30.35 -4.25 9.27
N SER A 111 -30.78 -3.56 10.33
CA SER A 111 -30.56 -3.96 11.71
C SER A 111 -31.18 -5.32 12.03
N ALA A 112 -32.39 -5.58 11.53
CA ALA A 112 -33.10 -6.84 11.75
C ALA A 112 -32.42 -8.02 11.03
N ILE A 113 -31.93 -7.84 9.80
CA ILE A 113 -31.14 -8.86 9.10
C ILE A 113 -29.85 -9.17 9.87
N ARG A 114 -29.15 -8.14 10.35
CA ARG A 114 -27.94 -8.32 11.18
C ARG A 114 -28.25 -9.13 12.44
N ASP A 115 -29.33 -8.80 13.14
CA ASP A 115 -29.75 -9.52 14.35
C ASP A 115 -30.10 -10.98 14.05
N TRP A 116 -30.66 -11.27 12.87
CA TRP A 116 -30.91 -12.63 12.41
C TRP A 116 -29.63 -13.39 12.05
N PHE A 117 -28.61 -12.74 11.50
CA PHE A 117 -27.28 -13.35 11.34
C PHE A 117 -26.60 -13.63 12.69
N VAL A 118 -26.74 -12.73 13.67
CA VAL A 118 -26.27 -12.98 15.05
C VAL A 118 -27.00 -14.19 15.66
N ARG A 119 -28.30 -14.33 15.40
CA ARG A 119 -29.08 -15.51 15.79
C ARG A 119 -28.60 -16.78 15.06
N PHE A 120 -28.28 -16.69 13.77
CA PHE A 120 -27.71 -17.78 12.98
C PHE A 120 -26.37 -18.26 13.54
N HIS A 121 -25.46 -17.33 13.87
CA HIS A 121 -24.21 -17.62 14.56
C HIS A 121 -24.46 -18.39 15.87
N SER A 122 -25.37 -17.87 16.70
CA SER A 122 -25.64 -18.43 18.03
C SER A 122 -26.26 -19.83 17.99
N ARG A 123 -27.11 -20.13 16.98
CA ARG A 123 -27.85 -21.40 16.88
C ARG A 123 -27.09 -22.49 16.15
N TYR A 124 -26.37 -22.16 15.07
CA TYR A 124 -25.74 -23.16 14.19
C TYR A 124 -24.21 -23.07 14.13
N GLY A 125 -23.59 -22.12 14.85
CA GLY A 125 -22.15 -21.88 14.73
C GLY A 125 -21.79 -21.15 13.43
N GLY A 126 -22.69 -20.32 12.92
CA GLY A 126 -22.47 -19.56 11.69
C GLY A 126 -21.23 -18.64 11.75
N ALA A 127 -20.60 -18.35 10.62
CA ALA A 127 -19.41 -17.49 10.58
C ALA A 127 -19.70 -16.07 11.12
N ARG A 128 -18.84 -15.58 12.02
CA ARG A 128 -18.94 -14.21 12.56
C ARG A 128 -17.89 -13.32 11.87
N PRO A 129 -18.28 -12.18 11.25
CA PRO A 129 -17.31 -11.23 10.72
C PRO A 129 -16.47 -10.62 11.86
N THR A 130 -15.16 -10.56 11.67
CA THR A 130 -14.19 -10.00 12.65
C THR A 130 -13.16 -9.11 11.97
N GLY A 131 -12.34 -8.42 12.77
CA GLY A 131 -11.22 -7.62 12.27
C GLY A 131 -11.65 -6.35 11.54
N ALA A 132 -10.74 -5.81 10.72
CA ALA A 132 -10.96 -4.57 9.98
C ALA A 132 -12.01 -4.71 8.86
N TRP A 133 -12.27 -5.92 8.36
CA TRP A 133 -13.44 -6.22 7.52
C TRP A 133 -14.75 -5.88 8.24
N ALA A 134 -14.94 -6.38 9.46
CA ALA A 134 -16.16 -6.13 10.23
C ALA A 134 -16.33 -4.67 10.63
N SER A 135 -15.24 -3.97 10.95
CA SER A 135 -15.30 -2.55 11.36
C SER A 135 -15.46 -1.58 10.20
N ARG A 136 -14.95 -1.91 9.00
CA ARG A 136 -15.08 -1.04 7.81
C ARG A 136 -16.38 -1.29 7.05
N PHE A 137 -16.81 -2.54 6.91
CA PHE A 137 -17.99 -2.93 6.10
C PHE A 137 -19.17 -3.32 6.97
N THR A 138 -19.48 -2.51 7.98
CA THR A 138 -20.43 -2.85 9.03
C THR A 138 -21.79 -3.32 8.48
N ILE A 139 -22.34 -2.61 7.49
CA ILE A 139 -23.66 -2.88 6.88
C ILE A 139 -23.76 -4.15 6.03
N ILE A 140 -22.63 -4.65 5.53
CA ILE A 140 -22.61 -5.79 4.58
C ILE A 140 -21.74 -6.94 5.07
N SER A 141 -21.02 -6.75 6.18
CA SER A 141 -20.03 -7.69 6.71
C SER A 141 -20.65 -9.07 6.92
N TRP A 142 -21.85 -9.14 7.48
CA TRP A 142 -22.59 -10.37 7.72
C TRP A 142 -23.02 -11.07 6.41
N PRO A 143 -23.86 -10.47 5.53
CA PRO A 143 -24.24 -11.10 4.27
C PRO A 143 -23.06 -11.57 3.43
N ILE A 144 -22.00 -10.75 3.35
CA ILE A 144 -20.82 -11.06 2.52
C ILE A 144 -19.95 -12.15 3.15
N THR A 145 -19.78 -12.19 4.48
CA THR A 145 -19.11 -13.31 5.14
C THR A 145 -19.89 -14.61 4.93
N HIS A 146 -21.21 -14.58 5.01
CA HIS A 146 -22.05 -15.75 4.77
C HIS A 146 -22.19 -16.13 3.29
N ALA A 147 -21.81 -15.24 2.37
CA ALA A 147 -21.67 -15.52 0.94
C ALA A 147 -20.38 -16.26 0.59
N VAL A 148 -19.49 -16.55 1.56
CA VAL A 148 -18.21 -17.26 1.42
C VAL A 148 -17.19 -16.52 0.56
N LEU A 149 -17.49 -16.34 -0.72
CA LEU A 149 -16.66 -15.70 -1.72
C LEU A 149 -17.54 -15.09 -2.84
N PRO A 150 -17.91 -13.80 -2.73
CA PRO A 150 -18.65 -13.08 -3.76
C PRO A 150 -18.00 -13.15 -5.14
N ILE A 151 -18.80 -13.20 -6.21
CA ILE A 151 -18.32 -13.40 -7.61
C ILE A 151 -17.18 -12.44 -7.98
N TYR A 152 -17.29 -11.16 -7.64
CA TYR A 152 -16.25 -10.18 -8.00
C TYR A 152 -14.89 -10.42 -7.31
N LEU A 153 -14.85 -11.13 -6.17
CA LEU A 153 -13.61 -11.48 -5.47
C LEU A 153 -13.04 -12.84 -5.91
N GLN A 154 -13.86 -13.69 -6.54
CA GLN A 154 -13.45 -15.04 -6.93
C GLN A 154 -12.21 -15.03 -7.83
N ARG A 155 -12.22 -14.20 -8.88
CA ARG A 155 -11.08 -14.05 -9.80
C ARG A 155 -9.79 -13.67 -9.06
N HIS A 156 -9.88 -12.72 -8.13
CA HIS A 156 -8.74 -12.27 -7.33
C HIS A 156 -8.20 -13.40 -6.44
N LEU A 157 -9.07 -14.18 -5.80
CA LEU A 157 -8.63 -15.32 -5.00
C LEU A 157 -8.00 -16.42 -5.86
N ALA A 158 -8.58 -16.77 -7.00
CA ALA A 158 -8.00 -17.76 -7.91
C ALA A 158 -6.61 -17.35 -8.39
N LYS A 159 -6.44 -16.06 -8.70
CA LYS A 159 -5.13 -15.50 -9.06
C LYS A 159 -4.15 -15.54 -7.89
N LEU A 160 -4.58 -15.16 -6.68
CA LEU A 160 -3.74 -15.20 -5.48
C LEU A 160 -3.27 -16.63 -5.17
N LEU A 161 -4.16 -17.62 -5.29
CA LEU A 161 -3.83 -19.03 -5.11
C LEU A 161 -2.85 -19.55 -6.16
N PHE A 162 -3.00 -19.12 -7.42
CA PHE A 162 -2.05 -19.44 -8.48
C PHE A 162 -0.67 -18.83 -8.22
N GLU A 163 -0.62 -17.55 -7.84
CA GLU A 163 0.63 -16.88 -7.46
C GLU A 163 1.27 -17.59 -6.26
N PHE A 164 0.47 -18.00 -5.28
CA PHE A 164 0.91 -18.71 -4.08
C PHE A 164 1.21 -20.19 -4.30
N SER A 165 0.90 -20.75 -5.47
CA SER A 165 0.92 -22.20 -5.71
C SER A 165 2.27 -22.87 -5.44
N GLY A 166 3.37 -22.14 -5.60
CA GLY A 166 4.71 -22.63 -5.29
C GLY A 166 5.03 -22.70 -3.78
N ALA A 167 4.41 -21.86 -2.96
CA ALA A 167 4.66 -21.84 -1.51
C ALA A 167 3.82 -22.85 -0.72
N LEU A 168 3.01 -23.67 -1.39
CA LEU A 168 2.16 -24.68 -0.78
C LEU A 168 3.00 -25.88 -0.30
N THR A 169 2.88 -26.22 0.98
CA THR A 169 3.46 -27.43 1.61
C THR A 169 2.36 -28.29 2.20
N SER A 170 2.63 -29.57 2.50
CA SER A 170 1.62 -30.44 3.16
C SER A 170 1.18 -29.84 4.49
N GLU A 171 2.12 -29.39 5.32
CA GLU A 171 1.81 -28.79 6.63
C GLU A 171 0.95 -27.53 6.51
N LEU A 172 1.22 -26.68 5.52
CA LEU A 172 0.46 -25.45 5.30
C LEU A 172 -0.95 -25.74 4.77
N LEU A 173 -1.15 -26.81 3.99
CA LEU A 173 -2.47 -27.22 3.52
C LEU A 173 -3.33 -27.84 4.62
N ASP A 174 -2.69 -28.40 5.66
CA ASP A 174 -3.34 -28.97 6.84
C ASP A 174 -3.62 -27.92 7.93
N ASP A 175 -3.06 -26.71 7.80
CA ASP A 175 -3.30 -25.55 8.68
C ASP A 175 -3.92 -24.36 7.91
N PRO A 176 -5.27 -24.32 7.79
CA PRO A 176 -5.97 -23.23 7.11
C PRO A 176 -5.72 -21.86 7.75
N GLU A 177 -5.49 -21.76 9.06
CA GLU A 177 -5.27 -20.48 9.72
C GLU A 177 -3.94 -19.86 9.27
N THR A 178 -2.87 -20.65 9.28
CA THR A 178 -1.57 -20.22 8.77
C THR A 178 -1.60 -19.97 7.26
N LEU A 179 -2.32 -20.80 6.49
CA LEU A 179 -2.52 -20.57 5.04
C LEU A 179 -3.20 -19.23 4.78
N GLY A 180 -4.29 -18.94 5.49
CA GLY A 180 -5.03 -17.70 5.39
C GLY A 180 -4.18 -16.47 5.74
N LEU A 181 -3.38 -16.58 6.81
CA LEU A 181 -2.44 -15.53 7.19
C LEU A 181 -1.40 -15.27 6.09
N ARG A 182 -0.82 -16.32 5.48
CA ARG A 182 0.15 -16.16 4.37
C ARG A 182 -0.48 -15.57 3.11
N LEU A 183 -1.69 -16.00 2.76
CA LEU A 183 -2.43 -15.44 1.62
C LEU A 183 -2.76 -13.96 1.85
N ALA A 184 -3.22 -13.59 3.05
CA ALA A 184 -3.56 -12.21 3.38
C ALA A 184 -2.36 -11.26 3.28
N ARG A 185 -1.19 -11.72 3.73
CA ARG A 185 0.09 -10.99 3.59
C ARG A 185 0.44 -10.74 2.13
N ARG A 186 0.07 -11.67 1.25
CA ARG A 186 0.36 -11.65 -0.18
C ARG A 186 -0.69 -10.89 -1.00
N ALA A 187 -1.89 -10.66 -0.45
CA ALA A 187 -2.94 -9.86 -1.08
C ALA A 187 -2.61 -8.36 -1.21
N SER A 188 -1.40 -7.93 -0.83
CA SER A 188 -1.01 -6.51 -0.79
C SER A 188 -1.04 -5.82 -2.17
N ASN A 189 -0.82 -6.56 -3.26
CA ASN A 189 -0.87 -6.07 -4.65
C ASN A 189 -2.28 -6.12 -5.29
N TYR A 190 -3.31 -6.45 -4.51
CA TYR A 190 -4.69 -6.55 -5.00
C TYR A 190 -5.51 -5.31 -4.65
N THR A 191 -6.72 -5.25 -5.19
CA THR A 191 -7.63 -4.14 -4.94
C THR A 191 -7.88 -3.96 -3.44
N ASP A 192 -8.07 -2.71 -3.00
CA ASP A 192 -8.30 -2.41 -1.58
C ASP A 192 -9.42 -3.26 -0.97
N ARG A 193 -10.51 -3.50 -1.72
CA ARG A 193 -11.62 -4.36 -1.27
C ARG A 193 -11.22 -5.82 -1.10
N PHE A 194 -10.48 -6.39 -2.05
CA PHE A 194 -10.00 -7.77 -1.91
C PHE A 194 -8.99 -7.91 -0.78
N ARG A 195 -8.14 -6.90 -0.57
CA ARG A 195 -7.22 -6.85 0.57
C ARG A 195 -7.96 -6.84 1.91
N ILE A 196 -9.01 -6.01 2.06
CA ILE A 196 -9.82 -5.98 3.29
C ILE A 196 -10.58 -7.30 3.47
N PHE A 197 -11.06 -7.93 2.40
CA PHE A 197 -11.60 -9.29 2.48
C PHE A 197 -10.55 -10.29 2.99
N CYS A 198 -9.31 -10.20 2.49
CA CYS A 198 -8.21 -11.06 2.91
C CYS A 198 -7.78 -10.86 4.37
N GLU A 199 -8.11 -9.73 5.01
CA GLU A 199 -7.88 -9.52 6.45
C GLU A 199 -8.69 -10.52 7.31
N ASN A 200 -9.75 -11.15 6.76
CA ASN A 200 -10.41 -12.29 7.39
C ASN A 200 -9.63 -13.60 7.11
N THR A 201 -8.46 -13.72 7.73
CA THR A 201 -7.50 -14.81 7.48
C THR A 201 -8.11 -16.20 7.65
N THR A 202 -8.93 -16.41 8.69
CA THR A 202 -9.59 -17.70 8.94
C THR A 202 -10.51 -18.10 7.78
N LEU A 203 -11.38 -17.19 7.31
CA LEU A 203 -12.27 -17.45 6.18
C LEU A 203 -11.47 -17.73 4.91
N VAL A 204 -10.50 -16.88 4.61
CA VAL A 204 -9.69 -16.97 3.39
C VAL A 204 -8.91 -18.29 3.36
N GLY A 205 -8.35 -18.70 4.49
CA GLY A 205 -7.63 -19.95 4.64
C GLY A 205 -8.50 -21.19 4.43
N GLN A 206 -9.69 -21.21 5.04
CA GLN A 206 -10.67 -22.30 4.89
C GLN A 206 -11.17 -22.42 3.44
N VAL A 207 -11.54 -21.30 2.82
CA VAL A 207 -11.98 -21.25 1.42
C VAL A 207 -10.84 -21.65 0.48
N ALA A 208 -9.61 -21.20 0.75
CA ALA A 208 -8.43 -21.60 -0.01
C ALA A 208 -8.15 -23.11 0.10
N ALA A 209 -8.17 -23.68 1.30
CA ALA A 209 -7.99 -25.11 1.52
C ALA A 209 -9.07 -25.94 0.82
N ALA A 210 -10.32 -25.47 0.82
CA ALA A 210 -11.42 -26.08 0.08
C ALA A 210 -11.20 -26.02 -1.44
N LEU A 211 -10.86 -24.86 -2.00
CA LEU A 211 -10.60 -24.68 -3.43
C LEU A 211 -9.36 -25.45 -3.94
N LEU A 212 -8.35 -25.62 -3.09
CA LEU A 212 -7.13 -26.38 -3.41
C LEU A 212 -7.32 -27.90 -3.27
N SER A 213 -8.40 -28.37 -2.66
CA SER A 213 -8.75 -29.79 -2.62
C SER A 213 -9.24 -30.22 -4.00
N GLY A 214 -8.76 -31.37 -4.48
CA GLY A 214 -9.09 -31.86 -5.83
C GLY A 214 -10.57 -32.25 -5.98
N GLU A 215 -11.05 -32.41 -7.22
CA GLU A 215 -12.44 -32.78 -7.54
C GLU A 215 -12.96 -34.05 -6.83
N ASN A 216 -12.06 -34.92 -6.34
CA ASN A 216 -12.37 -36.17 -5.66
C ASN A 216 -11.95 -36.21 -4.17
N GLU A 217 -11.45 -35.11 -3.60
CA GLU A 217 -11.04 -35.04 -2.18
C GLU A 217 -12.07 -34.22 -1.38
N PRO A 218 -12.86 -34.84 -0.48
CA PRO A 218 -13.83 -34.12 0.32
C PRO A 218 -13.12 -33.15 1.28
N THR A 219 -13.62 -31.92 1.36
CA THR A 219 -13.07 -30.88 2.24
C THR A 219 -13.93 -30.65 3.48
N PRO A 220 -13.27 -30.50 4.64
CA PRO A 220 -13.76 -29.94 5.88
C PRO A 220 -14.76 -28.81 5.82
N TYR A 221 -14.46 -27.90 4.89
CA TYR A 221 -14.57 -26.47 5.13
C TYR A 221 -15.69 -25.82 4.32
N LEU A 222 -16.19 -26.49 3.27
CA LEU A 222 -17.37 -26.08 2.50
C LEU A 222 -18.17 -27.32 2.09
N SER A 223 -19.51 -27.20 2.02
CA SER A 223 -20.35 -28.27 1.46
C SER A 223 -19.96 -28.54 0.00
N GLY A 224 -20.06 -29.80 -0.42
CA GLY A 224 -19.76 -30.22 -1.79
C GLY A 224 -20.53 -29.42 -2.85
N PRO A 225 -21.87 -29.24 -2.72
CA PRO A 225 -22.65 -28.42 -3.63
C PRO A 225 -22.19 -26.95 -3.70
N THR A 226 -21.90 -26.31 -2.56
CA THR A 226 -21.44 -24.91 -2.53
C THR A 226 -20.05 -24.77 -3.16
N LEU A 227 -19.12 -25.69 -2.88
CA LEU A 227 -17.79 -25.68 -3.50
C LEU A 227 -17.88 -25.86 -5.02
N ALA A 228 -18.69 -26.81 -5.50
CA ALA A 228 -18.90 -27.04 -6.92
C ALA A 228 -19.43 -25.77 -7.62
N ARG A 229 -20.42 -25.09 -7.01
CA ARG A 229 -20.97 -23.84 -7.52
C ARG A 229 -19.92 -22.71 -7.62
N ILE A 230 -19.02 -22.58 -6.64
CA ILE A 230 -17.93 -21.59 -6.69
C ILE A 230 -16.93 -21.93 -7.79
N VAL A 231 -16.54 -23.21 -7.91
CA VAL A 231 -15.59 -23.69 -8.93
C VAL A 231 -16.17 -23.54 -10.35
N ASP A 232 -17.46 -23.80 -10.53
CA ASP A 232 -18.15 -23.60 -11.81
C ASP A 232 -18.21 -22.11 -12.18
N GLY A 233 -18.51 -21.23 -11.22
CA GLY A 233 -18.46 -19.77 -11.42
C GLY A 233 -17.08 -19.28 -11.88
N LEU A 234 -16.02 -19.74 -11.21
CA LEU A 234 -14.63 -19.49 -11.60
C LEU A 234 -14.27 -20.08 -12.98
N SER A 235 -14.94 -21.15 -13.39
CA SER A 235 -14.66 -21.87 -14.63
C SER A 235 -15.26 -21.21 -15.87
N GLN A 236 -16.23 -20.29 -15.71
CA GLN A 236 -16.78 -19.51 -16.82
C GLN A 236 -15.74 -18.54 -17.41
N GLU A 237 -14.74 -18.14 -16.64
CA GLU A 237 -13.63 -17.30 -17.11
C GLU A 237 -12.38 -18.15 -17.40
N HIS A 238 -11.96 -18.20 -18.67
CA HIS A 238 -10.85 -19.05 -19.14
C HIS A 238 -9.55 -18.89 -18.32
N GLN A 239 -9.23 -17.65 -17.91
CA GLN A 239 -7.99 -17.35 -17.19
C GLN A 239 -8.05 -17.82 -15.73
N ALA A 240 -9.14 -17.51 -15.02
CA ALA A 240 -9.35 -17.94 -13.63
C ALA A 240 -9.37 -19.48 -13.51
N ARG A 241 -10.02 -20.15 -14.46
CA ARG A 241 -10.01 -21.62 -14.56
C ARG A 241 -8.61 -22.22 -14.70
N ARG A 242 -7.73 -21.57 -15.47
CA ARG A 242 -6.34 -22.01 -15.66
C ARG A 242 -5.51 -21.81 -14.38
N TRP A 243 -5.68 -20.68 -13.72
CA TRP A 243 -5.03 -20.36 -12.45
C TRP A 243 -5.39 -21.36 -11.36
N LEU A 244 -6.69 -21.59 -11.14
CA LEU A 244 -7.15 -22.52 -10.11
C LEU A 244 -6.64 -23.95 -10.34
N ARG A 245 -6.74 -24.47 -11.57
CA ARG A 245 -6.23 -25.82 -11.89
C ARG A 245 -4.74 -25.98 -11.64
N SER A 246 -3.94 -24.95 -11.97
CA SER A 246 -2.50 -24.96 -11.70
C SER A 246 -2.19 -24.92 -10.20
N ALA A 247 -2.98 -24.20 -9.41
CA ALA A 247 -2.85 -24.17 -7.96
C ALA A 247 -3.20 -25.53 -7.32
N GLN A 248 -4.32 -26.14 -7.74
CA GLN A 248 -4.74 -27.48 -7.29
C GLN A 248 -3.69 -28.55 -7.63
N GLN A 249 -3.11 -28.54 -8.83
CA GLN A 249 -2.04 -29.46 -9.21
C GLN A 249 -0.78 -29.31 -8.33
N SER A 250 -0.49 -28.10 -7.86
CA SER A 250 0.64 -27.84 -6.96
C SER A 250 0.34 -28.30 -5.53
N ALA A 251 -0.88 -28.07 -5.05
CA ALA A 251 -1.35 -28.58 -3.76
C ALA A 251 -1.32 -30.11 -3.68
N HIS A 252 -1.78 -30.79 -4.74
CA HIS A 252 -1.78 -32.25 -4.81
C HIS A 252 -0.35 -32.83 -4.80
N ARG A 253 0.60 -32.14 -5.46
CA ARG A 253 2.04 -32.49 -5.37
C ARG A 253 2.59 -32.32 -3.96
N ALA A 254 2.21 -31.25 -3.26
CA ALA A 254 2.67 -30.98 -1.89
C ALA A 254 2.17 -32.02 -0.87
N ARG A 255 0.93 -32.50 -1.00
CA ARG A 255 0.35 -33.56 -0.13
C ARG A 255 1.02 -34.93 -0.29
N GLY A 256 1.75 -35.17 -1.38
CA GLY A 256 2.41 -36.45 -1.69
C GLY A 256 3.68 -36.73 -0.88
N PHE A 257 4.20 -35.77 -0.12
CA PHE A 257 5.41 -35.90 0.70
C PHE A 257 5.11 -35.62 2.16
N ARG A 258 5.05 -36.68 2.98
CA ARG A 258 5.05 -36.56 4.45
C ARG A 258 6.49 -36.60 4.96
N PRO A 259 7.01 -35.54 5.58
CA PRO A 259 8.24 -35.64 6.35
C PRO A 259 7.97 -36.45 7.64
N THR A 260 8.92 -37.33 7.99
CA THR A 260 8.93 -38.00 9.30
C THR A 260 9.38 -37.02 10.38
N PRO A 261 8.66 -36.88 11.51
CA PRO A 261 9.06 -35.98 12.57
C PRO A 261 10.21 -36.58 13.37
N ALA A 262 11.35 -35.87 13.47
CA ALA A 262 12.41 -36.21 14.40
C ALA A 262 13.01 -34.94 15.03
N GLY A 263 12.79 -34.81 16.34
CA GLY A 263 13.75 -34.29 17.33
C GLY A 263 14.31 -32.87 17.16
N GLN A 264 13.77 -31.94 17.96
CA GLN A 264 14.42 -30.66 18.23
C GLN A 264 15.79 -30.81 18.95
N ALA A 265 16.68 -29.86 18.61
CA ALA A 265 17.90 -29.42 19.30
C ALA A 265 19.23 -30.12 18.96
N ALA A 266 20.17 -29.41 18.34
CA ALA A 266 21.12 -28.52 19.02
C ALA A 266 22.04 -27.79 18.03
N ALA A 267 22.42 -26.56 18.38
CA ALA A 267 23.15 -25.61 17.56
C ALA A 267 24.52 -26.11 17.04
N ALA A 268 24.68 -26.10 15.71
CA ALA A 268 25.98 -25.98 15.07
C ALA A 268 26.29 -24.49 14.82
N LYS A 269 27.47 -24.04 15.27
CA LYS A 269 27.94 -22.65 15.25
C LYS A 269 27.58 -21.92 13.95
N ALA A 270 26.73 -20.90 14.09
CA ALA A 270 26.32 -19.99 13.03
C ALA A 270 27.53 -19.26 12.44
N ARG A 271 27.94 -19.63 11.23
CA ARG A 271 28.32 -18.61 10.24
C ARG A 271 27.04 -17.82 9.97
N ALA A 272 27.11 -16.49 10.00
CA ALA A 272 25.97 -15.62 9.72
C ALA A 272 25.35 -16.04 8.37
N GLN A 273 24.16 -16.62 8.42
CA GLN A 273 23.45 -17.10 7.24
C GLN A 273 22.98 -15.88 6.45
N ALA A 274 23.25 -15.88 5.15
CA ALA A 274 22.71 -14.88 4.24
C ALA A 274 21.18 -14.96 4.28
N ARG A 275 20.54 -13.80 4.46
CA ARG A 275 19.08 -13.65 4.44
C ARG A 275 18.63 -13.25 3.05
N ALA A 276 17.39 -13.60 2.71
CA ALA A 276 16.74 -13.16 1.47
C ALA A 276 16.60 -11.62 1.36
N THR A 277 16.74 -10.91 2.48
CA THR A 277 16.69 -9.44 2.57
C THR A 277 18.08 -8.81 2.67
N ASP A 278 19.16 -9.57 2.55
CA ASP A 278 20.50 -9.00 2.46
C ASP A 278 20.72 -8.40 1.07
N PRO A 279 21.46 -7.28 0.96
CA PRO A 279 21.75 -6.67 -0.33
C PRO A 279 22.67 -7.57 -1.15
N GLN A 280 22.51 -7.56 -2.48
CA GLN A 280 23.42 -8.26 -3.39
C GLN A 280 24.47 -7.28 -3.90
N LEU A 281 25.74 -7.54 -3.57
CA LEU A 281 26.84 -6.69 -4.02
C LEU A 281 27.39 -7.18 -5.36
N TYR A 282 27.68 -6.23 -6.25
CA TYR A 282 28.33 -6.53 -7.52
C TYR A 282 29.22 -5.37 -7.98
N LEU A 283 30.15 -5.67 -8.87
CA LEU A 283 31.05 -4.71 -9.51
C LEU A 283 30.79 -4.68 -11.00
N ARG A 284 30.75 -3.48 -11.58
CA ARG A 284 30.66 -3.26 -13.02
C ARG A 284 31.92 -2.54 -13.51
N LEU A 285 32.49 -3.05 -14.59
CA LEU A 285 33.64 -2.49 -15.27
C LEU A 285 33.16 -1.55 -16.37
N ASP A 286 33.34 -0.25 -16.15
CA ASP A 286 33.32 0.75 -17.22
C ASP A 286 34.80 1.10 -17.54
N ASP A 287 35.25 2.32 -17.28
CA ASP A 287 36.69 2.67 -17.33
C ASP A 287 37.46 2.18 -16.07
N LYS A 288 36.76 2.09 -14.94
CA LYS A 288 37.23 1.59 -13.64
C LYS A 288 36.16 0.68 -13.05
N TRP A 289 36.50 -0.11 -12.04
CA TRP A 289 35.49 -0.88 -11.31
C TRP A 289 34.61 0.05 -10.47
N ASN A 290 33.31 0.03 -10.71
CA ASN A 290 32.28 0.69 -9.92
C ASN A 290 31.57 -0.35 -9.06
N ALA A 291 31.38 -0.06 -7.77
CA ALA A 291 30.71 -0.96 -6.84
C ALA A 291 29.24 -0.56 -6.63
N TYR A 292 28.37 -1.56 -6.61
CA TYR A 292 26.93 -1.40 -6.48
C TYR A 292 26.37 -2.37 -5.43
N ALA A 293 25.26 -1.98 -4.84
CA ALA A 293 24.35 -2.88 -4.13
C ALA A 293 23.00 -2.89 -4.83
N GLU A 294 22.52 -4.07 -5.17
CA GLU A 294 21.11 -4.29 -5.45
C GLU A 294 20.38 -4.46 -4.11
N LEU A 295 19.36 -3.64 -3.90
CA LEU A 295 18.59 -3.59 -2.67
C LEU A 295 17.49 -4.65 -2.68
N PRO A 296 17.21 -5.27 -1.52
CA PRO A 296 16.12 -6.22 -1.40
C PRO A 296 14.76 -5.53 -1.58
N ASP A 297 13.77 -6.28 -2.05
CA ASP A 297 12.37 -5.84 -1.97
C ASP A 297 11.84 -6.06 -0.54
N MET A 298 11.48 -4.95 0.10
CA MET A 298 10.98 -4.86 1.46
C MET A 298 9.45 -4.91 1.55
N THR A 299 8.73 -5.11 0.44
CA THR A 299 7.28 -5.34 0.43
C THR A 299 6.82 -6.42 1.42
N PRO A 300 7.56 -7.54 1.63
CA PRO A 300 7.18 -8.53 2.63
C PRO A 300 7.11 -7.98 4.07
N LEU A 301 7.81 -6.90 4.41
CA LEU A 301 7.72 -6.28 5.75
C LEU A 301 6.35 -5.66 6.02
N SER A 302 5.53 -5.42 4.98
CA SER A 302 4.13 -5.00 5.15
C SER A 302 3.28 -6.03 5.91
N ALA A 303 3.71 -7.30 5.89
CA ALA A 303 3.07 -8.41 6.55
C ALA A 303 3.27 -8.40 8.07
N GLY A 304 2.46 -7.61 8.78
CA GLY A 304 2.45 -7.56 10.25
C GLY A 304 3.11 -6.33 10.86
N LEU A 305 3.65 -5.42 10.04
CA LEU A 305 4.22 -4.14 10.48
C LEU A 305 3.67 -2.99 9.63
N SER A 306 2.37 -2.68 9.81
CA SER A 306 1.68 -1.62 9.05
C SER A 306 2.36 -0.25 9.16
N ASP A 307 2.91 0.06 10.34
CA ASP A 307 3.53 1.35 10.62
C ASP A 307 4.87 1.49 9.89
N VAL A 308 5.66 0.41 9.85
CA VAL A 308 6.91 0.33 9.07
C VAL A 308 6.60 0.48 7.58
N TYR A 309 5.56 -0.18 7.08
CA TYR A 309 5.15 -0.04 5.68
C TYR A 309 4.70 1.40 5.35
N GLY A 310 3.94 2.05 6.24
CA GLY A 310 3.54 3.45 6.08
C GLY A 310 4.75 4.38 5.98
N GLN A 311 5.79 4.15 6.78
CA GLN A 311 7.03 4.92 6.72
C GLN A 311 7.87 4.60 5.46
N LEU A 312 7.97 3.33 5.06
CA LEU A 312 8.62 2.93 3.79
C LEU A 312 7.96 3.59 2.57
N ARG A 313 6.63 3.76 2.62
CA ARG A 313 5.84 4.40 1.57
C ARG A 313 6.14 5.89 1.40
N LEU A 314 6.47 6.58 2.50
CA LEU A 314 6.52 8.05 2.55
C LEU A 314 7.94 8.61 2.72
N SER A 315 8.85 7.86 3.33
CA SER A 315 10.20 8.31 3.65
C SER A 315 11.22 7.91 2.60
N ARG A 316 12.17 8.82 2.33
CA ARG A 316 13.39 8.51 1.57
C ARG A 316 14.26 7.54 2.36
N ALA A 317 14.95 6.64 1.65
CA ALA A 317 15.91 5.74 2.26
C ALA A 317 17.35 6.14 1.90
N TYR A 318 18.29 5.76 2.75
CA TYR A 318 19.71 5.94 2.54
C TYR A 318 20.42 4.60 2.74
N ALA A 319 21.27 4.23 1.77
CA ALA A 319 22.17 3.10 1.89
C ALA A 319 23.56 3.59 2.33
N ASN A 320 24.14 2.96 3.33
CA ASN A 320 25.48 3.25 3.84
C ASN A 320 26.51 3.22 2.70
N GLY A 321 27.24 4.32 2.50
CA GLY A 321 28.23 4.45 1.42
C GLY A 321 27.65 4.81 0.03
N GLY A 322 26.32 4.83 -0.11
CA GLY A 322 25.62 5.19 -1.34
C GLY A 322 25.82 6.64 -1.75
N ASP A 323 25.83 6.89 -3.06
CA ASP A 323 26.03 8.23 -3.64
C ASP A 323 24.74 9.08 -3.73
N ARG A 324 23.56 8.45 -3.59
CA ARG A 324 22.24 9.10 -3.68
C ARG A 324 21.28 8.52 -2.65
N HIS A 325 20.27 9.33 -2.29
CA HIS A 325 19.12 8.84 -1.55
C HIS A 325 18.25 8.00 -2.48
N ILE A 326 17.68 6.94 -1.92
CA ILE A 326 16.63 6.14 -2.54
C ILE A 326 15.32 6.92 -2.37
N PRO A 327 14.54 7.13 -3.45
CA PRO A 327 13.29 7.86 -3.37
C PRO A 327 12.31 7.17 -2.42
N PRO A 328 11.28 7.88 -1.92
CA PRO A 328 10.22 7.25 -1.15
C PRO A 328 9.66 6.04 -1.88
N SER A 329 9.32 5.00 -1.12
CA SER A 329 8.86 3.72 -1.68
C SER A 329 9.86 2.92 -2.52
N GLY A 330 11.08 3.42 -2.78
CA GLY A 330 12.05 2.69 -3.62
C GLY A 330 12.32 1.28 -3.11
N LEU A 331 12.38 1.08 -1.78
CA LEU A 331 12.56 -0.23 -1.15
C LEU A 331 11.35 -1.18 -1.29
N LEU A 332 10.20 -0.70 -1.78
CA LEU A 332 8.99 -1.51 -2.05
C LEU A 332 8.91 -1.95 -3.52
N TYR A 333 9.98 -1.71 -4.29
CA TYR A 333 10.11 -2.16 -5.66
C TYR A 333 11.41 -2.97 -5.80
N PRO A 334 11.38 -4.16 -6.44
CA PRO A 334 12.58 -4.95 -6.65
C PRO A 334 13.53 -4.30 -7.67
N GLY A 335 14.81 -4.70 -7.64
CA GLY A 335 15.81 -4.31 -8.64
C GLY A 335 16.32 -2.88 -8.52
N GLN A 336 16.11 -2.23 -7.37
CA GLN A 336 16.78 -0.96 -7.07
C GLN A 336 18.28 -1.21 -6.89
N SER A 337 19.11 -0.42 -7.55
CA SER A 337 20.57 -0.48 -7.37
C SER A 337 21.10 0.87 -6.90
N VAL A 338 22.04 0.83 -5.96
CA VAL A 338 22.72 2.02 -5.43
C VAL A 338 24.20 1.87 -5.72
N ARG A 339 24.80 2.90 -6.33
CA ARG A 339 26.25 2.96 -6.51
C ARG A 339 26.91 3.47 -5.24
N PHE A 340 28.03 2.88 -4.85
CA PHE A 340 28.82 3.34 -3.72
C PHE A 340 29.76 4.49 -4.11
N ALA A 341 29.63 5.63 -3.44
CA ALA A 341 30.67 6.67 -3.43
C ALA A 341 31.79 6.33 -2.44
N LYS A 342 31.42 5.72 -1.31
CA LYS A 342 32.33 5.25 -0.26
C LYS A 342 31.99 3.80 0.02
N TRP A 343 32.98 2.97 0.32
CA TRP A 343 32.68 1.61 0.72
C TRP A 343 31.89 1.61 2.05
N PRO A 344 30.81 0.81 2.17
CA PRO A 344 29.97 0.85 3.37
C PRO A 344 30.75 0.46 4.63
N ARG A 345 30.44 1.12 5.75
CA ARG A 345 31.09 0.84 7.04
C ARG A 345 30.34 -0.28 7.78
N PRO A 346 30.98 -1.43 8.09
CA PRO A 346 30.29 -2.56 8.73
C PRO A 346 29.69 -2.28 10.12
N ALA A 347 30.13 -1.22 10.80
CA ALA A 347 29.64 -0.83 12.12
C ALA A 347 28.36 0.04 12.08
N GLU A 348 27.97 0.54 10.91
CA GLU A 348 26.80 1.38 10.71
C GLU A 348 25.71 0.57 9.97
N PRO A 349 24.41 0.74 10.31
CA PRO A 349 23.31 0.08 9.60
C PRO A 349 23.39 0.28 8.08
N PHE A 350 23.12 -0.78 7.31
CA PHE A 350 23.21 -0.68 5.86
C PHE A 350 22.09 0.18 5.26
N LEU A 351 20.85 0.04 5.75
CA LEU A 351 19.71 0.85 5.34
C LEU A 351 19.16 1.68 6.51
N ARG A 352 18.73 2.91 6.19
CA ARG A 352 18.01 3.80 7.11
C ARG A 352 17.00 4.64 6.36
N LEU A 353 15.87 4.94 6.98
CA LEU A 353 14.88 5.90 6.49
C LEU A 353 15.08 7.28 7.11
N ASP A 354 14.91 8.32 6.29
CA ASP A 354 14.88 9.70 6.72
C ASP A 354 13.60 9.99 7.51
N ARG A 355 13.74 10.64 8.67
CA ARG A 355 12.63 11.04 9.56
C ARG A 355 11.72 9.91 10.04
N ALA A 356 12.13 8.66 9.87
CA ALA A 356 11.47 7.50 10.46
C ALA A 356 11.77 7.41 11.96
N ASP A 357 10.89 6.76 12.71
CA ASP A 357 11.13 6.49 14.12
C ASP A 357 12.30 5.50 14.33
N ASP A 358 12.88 5.53 15.54
CA ASP A 358 14.03 4.68 15.88
C ASP A 358 13.67 3.19 15.87
N ALA A 359 12.40 2.84 16.07
CA ALA A 359 11.94 1.45 16.06
C ALA A 359 11.98 0.87 14.63
N THR A 360 11.47 1.63 13.66
CA THR A 360 11.48 1.30 12.23
C THR A 360 12.90 1.18 11.70
N ASN A 361 13.77 2.13 12.04
CA ASN A 361 15.17 2.09 11.63
C ASN A 361 15.95 0.94 12.27
N ARG A 362 15.61 0.52 13.50
CA ARG A 362 16.16 -0.70 14.11
C ARG A 362 15.71 -1.96 13.38
N ILE A 363 14.42 -2.08 13.08
CA ILE A 363 13.90 -3.20 12.28
C ILE A 363 14.61 -3.27 10.93
N LEU A 364 14.75 -2.15 10.22
CA LEU A 364 15.44 -2.12 8.93
C LEU A 364 16.91 -2.51 9.02
N ALA A 365 17.61 -2.05 10.05
CA ALA A 365 18.99 -2.42 10.31
C ALA A 365 19.14 -3.94 10.54
N ASP A 366 18.18 -4.54 11.24
CA ASP A 366 18.16 -5.98 11.49
C ASP A 366 17.77 -6.78 10.25
N GLN A 367 16.90 -6.23 9.37
CA GLN A 367 16.37 -6.95 8.21
C GLN A 367 17.33 -6.93 7.00
N CYS A 368 18.14 -5.88 6.81
CA CYS A 368 19.04 -5.77 5.64
C CYS A 368 20.50 -5.65 6.11
N VAL A 369 21.24 -6.77 6.07
CA VAL A 369 22.60 -6.84 6.62
C VAL A 369 23.60 -7.11 5.51
N MET A 370 24.60 -6.24 5.38
CA MET A 370 25.71 -6.44 4.43
C MET A 370 26.65 -7.55 4.92
N THR A 371 27.23 -8.31 3.99
CA THR A 371 28.28 -9.31 4.28
C THR A 371 29.40 -8.70 5.14
N PRO A 372 29.88 -9.39 6.19
CA PRO A 372 30.89 -8.83 7.08
C PRO A 372 32.27 -8.73 6.41
N GLY A 373 32.99 -7.64 6.70
CA GLY A 373 34.38 -7.43 6.25
C GLY A 373 35.42 -8.27 7.02
N PRO A 374 36.72 -7.97 6.90
CA PRO A 374 37.32 -6.83 6.17
C PRO A 374 37.53 -7.08 4.67
N TRP A 375 37.31 -8.32 4.21
CA TRP A 375 37.44 -8.74 2.80
C TRP A 375 36.10 -9.14 2.20
N TRP A 376 35.81 -8.66 0.99
CA TRP A 376 34.69 -9.09 0.14
C TRP A 376 35.23 -9.64 -1.17
N LEU A 377 34.73 -10.81 -1.58
CA LEU A 377 35.21 -11.53 -2.75
C LEU A 377 34.14 -11.51 -3.83
N PHE A 378 34.52 -11.23 -5.07
CA PHE A 378 33.60 -11.17 -6.20
C PHE A 378 34.13 -12.06 -7.33
N ARG A 379 33.32 -12.98 -7.87
CA ARG A 379 33.69 -13.78 -9.02
C ARG A 379 33.47 -12.97 -10.29
N ARG A 380 34.49 -12.87 -11.13
CA ARG A 380 34.38 -12.20 -12.43
C ARG A 380 33.67 -13.11 -13.42
N GLN A 381 32.62 -12.60 -14.06
CA GLN A 381 31.93 -13.23 -15.17
C GLN A 381 32.48 -12.69 -16.50
N ASP A 382 32.13 -13.36 -17.61
CA ASP A 382 32.39 -12.81 -18.94
C ASP A 382 31.57 -11.51 -19.10
N ILE A 383 32.16 -10.48 -19.70
CA ILE A 383 31.53 -9.15 -19.96
C ILE A 383 31.56 -8.15 -18.78
N GLY A 384 32.69 -8.00 -18.08
CA GLY A 384 32.94 -6.83 -17.20
C GLY A 384 32.06 -6.74 -15.95
N LEU A 385 31.39 -7.82 -15.56
CA LEU A 385 30.61 -7.93 -14.34
C LEU A 385 31.35 -8.83 -13.34
N ALA A 386 31.31 -8.50 -12.05
CA ALA A 386 31.73 -9.40 -10.99
C ALA A 386 30.69 -9.45 -9.86
N VAL A 387 30.26 -10.65 -9.47
CA VAL A 387 29.20 -10.88 -8.47
C VAL A 387 29.82 -11.37 -7.17
N GLU A 388 29.33 -10.90 -6.02
CA GLU A 388 29.85 -11.30 -4.72
C GLU A 388 29.73 -12.82 -4.50
N VAL A 389 30.78 -13.42 -3.92
CA VAL A 389 30.83 -14.80 -3.43
C VAL A 389 30.82 -14.75 -1.91
N LYS A 390 29.62 -14.86 -1.31
CA LYS A 390 29.41 -14.69 0.14
C LYS A 390 30.21 -15.68 0.99
N GLY A 391 30.46 -16.88 0.45
CA GLY A 391 31.25 -17.92 1.12
C GLY A 391 32.76 -17.63 1.23
N LYS A 392 33.27 -16.61 0.53
CA LYS A 392 34.70 -16.22 0.50
C LYS A 392 35.63 -17.39 0.15
N PHE A 393 35.36 -18.07 -0.95
CA PHE A 393 36.26 -19.11 -1.44
C PHE A 393 36.53 -18.97 -2.93
N VAL A 394 37.70 -19.46 -3.34
CA VAL A 394 38.20 -19.40 -4.71
C VAL A 394 38.41 -20.79 -5.27
N ARG A 395 38.21 -20.92 -6.59
CA ARG A 395 38.51 -22.14 -7.34
C ARG A 395 39.68 -21.96 -8.30
N PRO A 396 40.49 -23.01 -8.50
CA PRO A 396 41.51 -23.04 -9.55
C PRO A 396 40.93 -22.70 -10.93
N GLY A 397 41.70 -21.96 -11.75
CA GLY A 397 41.33 -21.60 -13.12
C GLY A 397 40.33 -20.44 -13.27
N HIS A 398 39.86 -19.83 -12.18
CA HIS A 398 38.89 -18.73 -12.20
C HIS A 398 39.51 -17.38 -11.79
N ARG A 399 38.80 -16.29 -12.13
CA ARG A 399 39.19 -14.92 -11.83
C ARG A 399 38.24 -14.29 -10.81
N TYR A 400 38.80 -13.60 -9.83
CA TYR A 400 38.06 -12.93 -8.77
C TYR A 400 38.56 -11.51 -8.57
N MET A 401 37.71 -10.65 -8.03
CA MET A 401 38.03 -9.35 -7.49
C MET A 401 37.89 -9.40 -5.97
N LEU A 402 38.94 -9.02 -5.26
CA LEU A 402 39.00 -8.97 -3.81
C LEU A 402 39.00 -7.51 -3.37
N ILE A 403 37.99 -7.12 -2.58
CA ILE A 403 37.86 -5.77 -2.05
C ILE A 403 38.18 -5.76 -0.56
N GLY A 404 39.11 -4.90 -0.15
CA GLY A 404 39.55 -4.75 1.24
C GLY A 404 39.36 -3.34 1.78
N THR A 405 38.92 -3.23 3.03
CA THR A 405 38.75 -1.94 3.73
C THR A 405 39.72 -1.77 4.89
N GLY A 406 40.25 -0.56 5.08
CA GLY A 406 41.16 -0.25 6.19
C GLY A 406 42.62 -0.57 5.87
N SER A 407 43.39 -0.99 6.88
CA SER A 407 44.83 -1.27 6.75
C SER A 407 45.16 -2.75 6.46
N VAL A 408 44.22 -3.48 5.85
CA VAL A 408 44.42 -4.89 5.48
C VAL A 408 45.43 -5.01 4.34
N VAL A 409 46.34 -5.98 4.46
CA VAL A 409 47.34 -6.30 3.44
C VAL A 409 46.81 -7.43 2.57
N ALA A 410 46.85 -7.25 1.24
CA ALA A 410 46.39 -8.27 0.30
C ALA A 410 47.19 -9.59 0.46
N PRO A 411 46.57 -10.75 0.16
CA PRO A 411 47.28 -12.04 0.20
C PRO A 411 48.55 -12.00 -0.65
N ALA A 412 49.68 -12.47 -0.09
CA ALA A 412 50.99 -12.41 -0.73
C ALA A 412 51.20 -13.51 -1.79
N VAL A 413 50.23 -13.68 -2.69
CA VAL A 413 50.29 -14.63 -3.80
C VAL A 413 50.71 -13.92 -5.10
N SER A 414 51.51 -14.59 -5.92
CA SER A 414 52.11 -14.00 -7.14
C SER A 414 51.11 -13.62 -8.23
N TRP A 415 49.88 -14.13 -8.13
CA TRP A 415 48.78 -13.93 -9.07
C TRP A 415 47.68 -13.00 -8.54
N CYS A 416 48.04 -12.14 -7.57
CA CYS A 416 47.21 -11.05 -7.04
C CYS A 416 47.73 -9.69 -7.53
N THR A 417 46.88 -8.88 -8.17
CA THR A 417 47.27 -7.57 -8.73
C THR A 417 46.28 -6.46 -8.37
N GLU A 418 46.76 -5.28 -7.98
CA GLU A 418 45.87 -4.15 -7.62
C GLU A 418 45.19 -3.56 -8.88
N LYS A 419 43.92 -3.17 -8.74
CA LYS A 419 43.11 -2.56 -9.80
C LYS A 419 42.41 -1.29 -9.29
N PRO A 420 42.12 -0.32 -10.17
CA PRO A 420 41.41 0.89 -9.77
C PRO A 420 39.95 0.59 -9.41
N LEU A 421 39.50 1.13 -8.28
CA LEU A 421 38.13 1.07 -7.77
C LEU A 421 37.58 2.50 -7.60
N ASN A 422 36.35 2.73 -8.01
CA ASN A 422 35.65 4.00 -7.84
C ASN A 422 34.73 3.97 -6.61
N ALA A 423 35.33 3.72 -5.44
CA ALA A 423 34.67 3.82 -4.13
C ALA A 423 35.74 4.17 -3.08
N GLU A 424 35.58 5.28 -2.36
CA GLU A 424 36.56 5.71 -1.36
C GLU A 424 36.58 4.75 -0.15
N GLY A 425 37.74 4.60 0.49
CA GLY A 425 37.89 3.80 1.71
C GLY A 425 38.10 2.29 1.49
N ALA A 426 38.16 1.83 0.24
CA ALA A 426 38.48 0.45 -0.11
C ALA A 426 39.52 0.37 -1.24
N ARG A 427 40.19 -0.79 -1.35
CA ARG A 427 41.12 -1.14 -2.44
C ARG A 427 40.67 -2.45 -3.10
N ALA A 428 40.94 -2.57 -4.39
CA ALA A 428 40.55 -3.73 -5.19
C ALA A 428 41.75 -4.49 -5.74
N TYR A 429 41.72 -5.81 -5.65
CA TYR A 429 42.77 -6.71 -6.11
C TYR A 429 42.18 -7.80 -7.01
N GLU A 430 42.69 -7.95 -8.23
CA GLU A 430 42.34 -9.06 -9.12
C GLU A 430 43.18 -10.29 -8.79
N LEU A 431 42.49 -11.38 -8.48
CA LEU A 431 43.03 -12.70 -8.23
C LEU A 431 42.81 -13.57 -9.47
N THR A 432 43.89 -13.96 -10.16
CA THR A 432 43.84 -14.91 -11.28
C THR A 432 44.31 -16.27 -10.79
N VAL A 433 43.38 -17.09 -10.28
CA VAL A 433 43.73 -18.34 -9.60
C VAL A 433 44.27 -19.35 -10.63
N PRO A 434 45.48 -19.88 -10.46
CA PRO A 434 46.04 -20.88 -11.37
C PRO A 434 45.25 -22.20 -11.33
N GLU A 435 45.35 -23.03 -12.37
CA GLU A 435 44.69 -24.35 -12.43
C GLU A 435 45.18 -25.33 -11.34
N GLN A 436 46.39 -25.13 -10.83
CA GLN A 436 46.92 -25.84 -9.68
C GLN A 436 47.41 -24.81 -8.65
N VAL A 437 46.85 -24.86 -7.45
CA VAL A 437 47.21 -23.97 -6.34
C VAL A 437 48.12 -24.74 -5.38
N SER A 438 49.28 -24.16 -5.05
CA SER A 438 50.22 -24.77 -4.10
C SER A 438 49.67 -24.74 -2.67
N GLU A 439 50.09 -25.67 -1.80
CA GLU A 439 49.70 -25.66 -0.38
C GLU A 439 50.11 -24.35 0.32
N ALA A 440 51.26 -23.77 -0.07
CA ALA A 440 51.73 -22.48 0.45
C ALA A 440 50.81 -21.32 0.05
N ASP A 441 50.38 -21.25 -1.22
CA ASP A 441 49.44 -20.22 -1.67
C ASP A 441 48.05 -20.39 -1.04
N ALA A 442 47.60 -21.64 -0.87
CA ALA A 442 46.34 -21.95 -0.20
C ALA A 442 46.36 -21.53 1.28
N ALA A 443 47.49 -21.71 1.98
CA ALA A 443 47.68 -21.24 3.34
C ALA A 443 47.60 -19.71 3.45
N LEU A 444 48.25 -18.98 2.55
CA LEU A 444 48.23 -17.50 2.51
C LEU A 444 46.82 -16.92 2.26
N LEU A 445 46.02 -17.58 1.43
CA LEU A 445 44.62 -17.20 1.21
C LEU A 445 43.78 -17.49 2.47
N THR A 446 44.03 -18.62 3.11
CA THR A 446 43.32 -19.04 4.34
C THR A 446 43.62 -18.10 5.50
N GLU A 447 44.87 -17.61 5.64
CA GLU A 447 45.24 -16.56 6.59
C GLU A 447 44.44 -15.26 6.40
N SER A 448 44.05 -14.98 5.15
CA SER A 448 43.19 -13.83 4.80
C SER A 448 41.69 -14.13 4.91
N GLY A 449 41.31 -15.31 5.39
CA GLY A 449 39.92 -15.74 5.52
C GLY A 449 39.27 -16.22 4.22
N ILE A 450 40.06 -16.54 3.19
CA ILE A 450 39.61 -17.01 1.88
C ILE A 450 39.95 -18.50 1.72
N ALA A 451 38.96 -19.36 1.54
CA ALA A 451 39.20 -20.79 1.36
C ALA A 451 39.47 -21.16 -0.11
N VAL A 452 40.26 -22.22 -0.36
CA VAL A 452 40.47 -22.80 -1.70
C VAL A 452 39.70 -24.12 -1.78
N VAL A 453 38.76 -24.25 -2.72
CA VAL A 453 37.96 -25.46 -2.90
C VAL A 453 38.41 -26.19 -4.16
N SER A 454 39.02 -27.36 -4.02
CA SER A 454 39.64 -28.06 -5.14
C SER A 454 38.88 -29.30 -5.65
N ASN A 455 38.12 -30.03 -4.83
CA ASN A 455 37.75 -31.43 -5.20
C ASN A 455 36.24 -31.75 -5.29
N VAL A 456 35.35 -30.82 -4.95
CA VAL A 456 33.88 -31.00 -5.08
C VAL A 456 33.25 -29.70 -5.53
N ALA A 457 32.40 -29.75 -6.56
CA ALA A 457 31.57 -28.64 -6.98
C ALA A 457 30.09 -29.01 -6.83
N ILE A 458 29.36 -28.24 -6.04
CA ILE A 458 27.91 -28.37 -5.90
C ILE A 458 27.32 -27.17 -6.66
N ARG A 459 26.46 -27.42 -7.63
CA ARG A 459 25.89 -26.38 -8.49
C ARG A 459 24.40 -26.63 -8.77
N PRO A 460 23.60 -25.59 -8.99
CA PRO A 460 22.29 -25.75 -9.58
C PRO A 460 22.40 -26.32 -11.01
N VAL A 461 21.47 -27.19 -11.38
CA VAL A 461 21.37 -27.80 -12.72
C VAL A 461 19.92 -27.74 -13.18
N GLY A 462 19.65 -27.54 -14.47
CA GLY A 462 18.28 -27.47 -14.98
C GLY A 462 17.72 -26.04 -14.99
N ILE A 463 16.47 -25.86 -14.51
CA ILE A 463 15.80 -24.54 -14.50
C ILE A 463 16.66 -23.53 -13.73
N VAL A 464 16.79 -22.33 -14.30
CA VAL A 464 17.64 -21.26 -13.79
C VAL A 464 17.21 -20.90 -12.38
N ALA A 465 18.12 -21.06 -11.41
CA ALA A 465 17.94 -20.55 -10.05
C ALA A 465 17.68 -19.02 -10.10
N SER A 466 16.84 -18.50 -9.21
CA SER A 466 16.53 -17.07 -9.14
C SER A 466 17.76 -16.21 -8.90
N SER A 467 18.71 -16.73 -8.14
CA SER A 467 20.06 -16.18 -7.99
C SER A 467 21.06 -17.29 -7.78
N TRP A 468 22.29 -17.10 -8.26
CA TRP A 468 23.40 -18.02 -8.05
C TRP A 468 24.68 -17.20 -7.97
N ASP A 469 25.39 -17.27 -6.85
CA ASP A 469 26.68 -16.60 -6.66
C ASP A 469 27.83 -17.26 -7.46
N GLY A 470 27.50 -18.34 -8.19
CA GLY A 470 28.44 -19.12 -8.97
C GLY A 470 29.02 -20.31 -8.21
N GLU A 471 28.87 -20.38 -6.88
CA GLU A 471 29.73 -21.21 -6.06
C GLU A 471 29.11 -21.83 -4.79
N GLY A 472 28.47 -21.05 -3.92
CA GLY A 472 28.13 -21.46 -2.56
C GLY A 472 26.80 -20.97 -2.03
N ASP A 473 26.11 -20.10 -2.74
CA ASP A 473 24.80 -19.55 -2.36
C ASP A 473 23.87 -19.53 -3.58
N VAL A 474 22.79 -20.29 -3.48
CA VAL A 474 21.76 -20.41 -4.52
C VAL A 474 20.39 -20.03 -3.97
N GLU A 475 19.62 -19.34 -4.79
CA GLU A 475 18.26 -18.92 -4.47
C GLU A 475 17.26 -19.57 -5.44
N TRP A 476 16.22 -20.19 -4.89
CA TRP A 476 15.05 -20.64 -5.65
C TRP A 476 13.77 -20.02 -5.09
N LEU A 477 12.73 -19.96 -5.91
CA LEU A 477 11.40 -19.67 -5.41
C LEU A 477 10.79 -20.95 -4.84
N ALA A 478 10.00 -20.80 -3.78
CA ALA A 478 9.23 -21.88 -3.20
C ALA A 478 8.39 -22.54 -4.31
N GLY A 479 8.49 -23.87 -4.39
CA GLY A 479 7.78 -24.69 -5.38
C GLY A 479 8.51 -24.91 -6.69
N GLU A 480 9.65 -24.24 -6.93
CA GLU A 480 10.56 -24.62 -8.01
C GLU A 480 11.30 -25.92 -7.64
N PRO A 481 11.50 -26.85 -8.58
CA PRO A 481 12.32 -28.02 -8.34
C PRO A 481 13.79 -27.61 -8.24
N ALA A 482 14.33 -27.59 -7.02
CA ALA A 482 15.76 -27.36 -6.80
C ALA A 482 16.54 -28.61 -7.23
N ILE A 483 17.17 -28.56 -8.40
CA ILE A 483 17.99 -29.66 -8.91
C ILE A 483 19.46 -29.28 -8.73
N LEU A 484 20.20 -30.17 -8.08
CA LEU A 484 21.61 -30.01 -7.76
C LEU A 484 22.47 -31.04 -8.49
N GLY A 485 23.61 -30.59 -8.94
CA GLY A 485 24.70 -31.42 -9.45
C GLY A 485 25.88 -31.37 -8.50
N ILE A 486 26.40 -32.55 -8.13
CA ILE A 486 27.66 -32.69 -7.42
C ILE A 486 28.66 -33.25 -8.43
N ARG A 487 29.67 -32.47 -8.77
CA ARG A 487 30.79 -32.87 -9.62
C ARG A 487 32.03 -33.12 -8.78
N SER A 488 32.76 -34.17 -9.10
CA SER A 488 33.98 -34.59 -8.41
C SER A 488 35.05 -34.99 -9.42
N ASP A 489 36.29 -34.58 -9.16
CA ASP A 489 37.50 -35.07 -9.83
C ASP A 489 38.09 -36.32 -9.15
N LEU A 490 37.60 -36.65 -7.95
CA LEU A 490 37.83 -37.92 -7.27
C LEU A 490 36.82 -38.99 -7.76
N ALA A 491 37.11 -40.27 -7.49
CA ALA A 491 36.26 -41.42 -7.81
C ALA A 491 35.51 -41.96 -6.56
N PRO A 492 34.43 -41.29 -6.09
CA PRO A 492 33.63 -41.75 -4.96
C PRO A 492 32.75 -42.96 -5.35
N LYS A 493 32.35 -43.74 -4.33
CA LYS A 493 31.32 -44.79 -4.47
C LYS A 493 29.97 -44.35 -3.92
N ARG A 494 29.97 -43.45 -2.95
CA ARG A 494 28.77 -42.95 -2.27
C ARG A 494 28.88 -41.47 -1.93
N CYS A 495 27.72 -40.85 -1.78
CA CYS A 495 27.57 -39.47 -1.34
C CYS A 495 26.60 -39.42 -0.16
N ARG A 496 27.01 -38.78 0.93
CA ARG A 496 26.14 -38.44 2.06
C ARG A 496 25.78 -36.96 1.96
N VAL A 497 24.49 -36.67 1.81
CA VAL A 497 23.93 -35.32 1.79
C VAL A 497 23.19 -35.07 3.10
N THR A 498 23.40 -33.91 3.72
CA THR A 498 22.71 -33.52 4.96
C THR A 498 22.10 -32.14 4.79
N ILE A 499 20.78 -32.03 4.97
CA ILE A 499 20.01 -30.79 4.80
C ILE A 499 19.03 -30.66 5.96
N SER A 500 19.06 -29.56 6.70
CA SER A 500 18.16 -29.32 7.84
C SER A 500 18.04 -30.55 8.76
N ASP A 501 19.19 -31.13 9.10
CA ASP A 501 19.37 -32.34 9.92
C ASP A 501 18.85 -33.66 9.33
N ALA A 502 18.22 -33.64 8.16
CA ALA A 502 17.89 -34.84 7.40
C ALA A 502 19.12 -35.36 6.64
N VAL A 503 19.42 -36.66 6.79
CA VAL A 503 20.57 -37.33 6.15
C VAL A 503 20.10 -38.25 5.04
N TYR A 504 20.66 -38.06 3.85
CA TYR A 504 20.40 -38.85 2.66
C TYR A 504 21.69 -39.51 2.17
N PHE A 505 21.62 -40.78 1.79
CA PHE A 505 22.71 -41.51 1.15
C PHE A 505 22.36 -41.75 -0.31
N LEU A 506 23.21 -41.27 -1.21
CA LEU A 506 23.07 -41.40 -2.66
C LEU A 506 24.23 -42.25 -3.18
N ASP A 507 23.91 -43.30 -3.94
CA ASP A 507 24.92 -44.16 -4.55
C ASP A 507 25.52 -43.49 -5.78
N TRP A 508 26.85 -43.45 -5.87
CA TRP A 508 27.56 -42.79 -6.98
C TRP A 508 27.81 -43.78 -8.11
N THR A 509 27.32 -43.44 -9.30
CA THR A 509 27.49 -44.27 -10.49
C THR A 509 28.98 -44.40 -10.84
N PRO A 510 29.55 -45.62 -10.87
CA PRO A 510 30.97 -45.79 -11.17
C PRO A 510 31.37 -45.21 -12.52
N GLY A 511 32.43 -44.41 -12.54
CA GLY A 511 32.97 -43.80 -13.77
C GLY A 511 32.31 -42.49 -14.21
N GLU A 512 31.21 -42.07 -13.58
CA GLU A 512 30.59 -40.78 -13.85
C GLU A 512 31.25 -39.66 -13.03
N PRO A 513 31.64 -38.53 -13.65
CA PRO A 513 32.27 -37.41 -12.95
C PRO A 513 31.26 -36.54 -12.17
N GLU A 514 29.96 -36.74 -12.38
CA GLU A 514 28.90 -35.91 -11.80
C GLU A 514 27.67 -36.74 -11.42
N MET A 515 27.04 -36.38 -10.29
CA MET A 515 25.78 -36.91 -9.80
C MET A 515 24.74 -35.80 -9.77
N LEU A 516 23.51 -36.07 -10.24
CA LEU A 516 22.38 -35.14 -10.19
C LEU A 516 21.29 -35.65 -9.25
N PHE A 517 20.66 -34.76 -8.47
CA PHE A 517 19.51 -35.07 -7.64
C PHE A 517 18.58 -33.85 -7.48
N SER A 518 17.31 -34.08 -7.14
CA SER A 518 16.33 -33.02 -6.91
C SER A 518 15.94 -32.96 -5.44
N LEU A 519 15.84 -31.74 -4.92
CA LEU A 519 15.28 -31.41 -3.62
C LEU A 519 13.86 -30.85 -3.83
N GLN A 520 12.89 -31.43 -3.14
CA GLN A 520 11.49 -31.02 -3.18
C GLN A 520 10.98 -30.77 -1.77
N GLY A 521 10.11 -29.77 -1.61
CA GLY A 521 9.45 -29.48 -0.33
C GLY A 521 10.34 -28.79 0.71
N LEU A 522 11.40 -28.09 0.30
CA LEU A 522 12.13 -27.21 1.21
C LEU A 522 11.23 -26.02 1.62
N GLU A 523 11.21 -25.72 2.91
CA GLU A 523 10.45 -24.59 3.45
C GLU A 523 11.02 -23.25 3.00
N VAL A 524 10.22 -22.17 3.07
CA VAL A 524 10.74 -20.81 2.86
C VAL A 524 11.73 -20.49 3.97
N GLY A 525 12.96 -20.15 3.60
CA GLY A 525 14.05 -19.91 4.55
C GLY A 525 15.41 -20.28 3.98
N THR A 526 16.44 -20.20 4.84
CA THR A 526 17.82 -20.55 4.48
C THR A 526 18.14 -21.95 5.00
N HIS A 527 18.57 -22.82 4.10
CA HIS A 527 18.98 -24.19 4.35
C HIS A 527 20.48 -24.35 4.02
N VAL A 528 21.14 -25.33 4.64
CA VAL A 528 22.53 -25.68 4.31
C VAL A 528 22.58 -27.14 3.89
N ALA A 529 22.97 -27.38 2.65
CA ALA A 529 23.24 -28.71 2.13
C ALA A 529 24.73 -29.03 2.31
N ASN A 530 25.03 -29.96 3.22
CA ASN A 530 26.38 -30.50 3.40
C ASN A 530 26.52 -31.80 2.61
N VAL A 531 27.56 -31.90 1.80
CA VAL A 531 27.88 -33.05 0.96
C VAL A 531 29.18 -33.67 1.43
N CYS A 532 29.20 -34.99 1.61
CA CYS A 532 30.38 -35.76 1.96
C CYS A 532 30.55 -36.91 0.96
N LEU A 533 31.65 -36.92 0.22
CA LEU A 533 31.98 -37.97 -0.73
C LEU A 533 32.74 -39.10 -0.03
N LEU A 534 32.32 -40.34 -0.27
CA LEU A 534 32.78 -41.55 0.41
C LEU A 534 33.38 -42.52 -0.61
N GLY A 535 34.59 -43.00 -0.30
CA GLY A 535 35.34 -43.98 -1.08
C GLY A 535 35.18 -45.40 -0.56
N ASP A 536 36.18 -46.25 -0.80
CA ASP A 536 36.19 -47.62 -0.28
C ASP A 536 36.20 -47.66 1.25
N GLY A 537 35.37 -48.55 1.81
CA GLY A 537 35.24 -48.74 3.26
C GLY A 537 34.60 -47.56 3.99
N GLU A 538 33.74 -46.76 3.31
CA GLU A 538 33.11 -45.55 3.87
C GLU A 538 34.12 -44.48 4.33
N ARG A 539 35.36 -44.53 3.79
CA ARG A 539 36.37 -43.51 4.07
C ARG A 539 35.96 -42.18 3.43
N GLN A 540 35.91 -41.13 4.24
CA GLN A 540 35.68 -39.76 3.78
C GLN A 540 36.80 -39.31 2.83
N LEU A 541 36.43 -38.98 1.59
CA LEU A 541 37.34 -38.45 0.59
C LEU A 541 37.41 -36.93 0.67
N THR A 542 36.26 -36.28 0.75
CA THR A 542 36.13 -34.81 0.72
C THR A 542 34.72 -34.36 1.10
N THR A 543 34.54 -33.08 1.40
CA THR A 543 33.26 -32.46 1.76
C THR A 543 33.05 -31.14 1.05
N GLY A 544 31.80 -30.82 0.74
CA GLY A 544 31.36 -29.51 0.24
C GLY A 544 30.10 -29.05 0.98
N SER A 545 29.78 -27.77 0.89
CA SER A 545 28.56 -27.20 1.44
C SER A 545 27.96 -26.19 0.48
N LEU A 546 26.63 -26.13 0.41
CA LEU A 546 25.87 -25.17 -0.38
C LEU A 546 24.80 -24.53 0.51
N VAL A 547 24.75 -23.21 0.55
CA VAL A 547 23.64 -22.46 1.16
C VAL A 547 22.51 -22.37 0.13
N ILE A 548 21.31 -22.77 0.53
CA ILE A 548 20.11 -22.80 -0.30
C ILE A 548 19.09 -21.87 0.33
N THR A 549 18.76 -20.78 -0.34
CA THR A 549 17.72 -19.85 0.09
C THR A 549 16.45 -20.12 -0.71
N ILE A 550 15.39 -20.54 -0.04
CA ILE A 550 14.07 -20.67 -0.63
C ILE A 550 13.27 -19.42 -0.28
N ARG A 551 12.90 -18.65 -1.29
CA ARG A 551 12.07 -17.45 -1.12
C ARG A 551 10.63 -17.74 -1.46
N ASP A 552 9.72 -17.07 -0.77
CA ASP A 552 8.35 -16.98 -1.28
C ASP A 552 8.40 -16.29 -2.66
N PRO A 553 7.81 -16.87 -3.73
CA PRO A 553 7.77 -16.23 -5.04
C PRO A 553 7.26 -14.80 -4.89
N GLN A 554 8.11 -13.81 -5.17
CA GLN A 554 7.65 -12.44 -5.15
C GLN A 554 6.60 -12.28 -6.24
N ILE A 555 5.50 -11.61 -5.91
CA ILE A 555 4.52 -11.20 -6.92
C ILE A 555 5.26 -10.26 -7.85
N ARG A 556 5.65 -10.77 -9.01
CA ARG A 556 5.90 -9.96 -10.18
C ARG A 556 4.66 -9.06 -10.34
N PRO A 557 4.76 -7.73 -10.19
CA PRO A 557 3.61 -6.86 -10.38
C PRO A 557 2.98 -7.19 -11.73
N GLU A 558 1.65 -7.10 -11.83
CA GLU A 558 0.91 -7.44 -13.03
C GLU A 558 1.61 -6.88 -14.28
N GLY A 559 2.16 -7.79 -15.10
CA GLY A 559 2.86 -7.45 -16.33
C GLY A 559 4.31 -7.91 -16.47
N ALA A 560 4.96 -8.37 -15.41
CA ALA A 560 6.32 -8.90 -15.53
C ALA A 560 6.35 -10.38 -16.04
N ALA A 561 5.96 -10.58 -17.30
CA ALA A 561 6.42 -11.72 -18.09
C ALA A 561 7.11 -11.20 -19.36
N ILE A 562 8.40 -11.54 -19.51
CA ILE A 562 9.26 -11.37 -20.70
C ILE A 562 9.20 -9.95 -21.30
N GLY A 563 10.03 -9.05 -20.76
CA GLY A 563 10.20 -7.67 -21.24
C GLY A 563 10.66 -6.73 -20.12
N GLU A 564 11.85 -6.93 -19.58
CA GLU A 564 12.36 -6.21 -18.39
C GLU A 564 12.89 -4.80 -18.68
N GLY A 565 12.59 -4.22 -19.84
CA GLY A 565 13.14 -2.93 -20.24
C GLY A 565 12.38 -1.71 -19.72
N ILE A 566 11.16 -1.85 -19.17
CA ILE A 566 10.37 -0.71 -18.63
C ILE A 566 10.06 -0.93 -17.15
N ARG A 567 10.29 0.09 -16.32
CA ARG A 567 9.91 0.09 -14.90
C ARG A 567 9.07 1.32 -14.60
N LEU A 568 8.01 1.16 -13.82
CA LEU A 568 7.13 2.23 -13.40
C LEU A 568 7.15 2.29 -11.86
N LEU A 569 7.56 3.43 -11.32
CA LEU A 569 7.69 3.67 -9.89
C LEU A 569 6.72 4.79 -9.50
N ALA A 570 6.04 4.64 -8.36
CA ALA A 570 5.16 5.66 -7.81
C ALA A 570 5.60 6.05 -6.40
N SER A 571 5.49 7.34 -6.09
CA SER A 571 5.75 7.91 -4.77
C SER A 571 4.54 8.77 -4.36
N PRO A 572 3.76 8.39 -3.34
CA PRO A 572 3.89 7.17 -2.54
C PRO A 572 3.58 5.88 -3.33
N ALA A 573 4.14 4.74 -2.92
CA ALA A 573 3.84 3.43 -3.52
C ALA A 573 2.36 3.12 -3.37
N ARG A 574 1.78 2.56 -4.44
CA ARG A 574 0.34 2.27 -4.55
C ARG A 574 -0.48 3.53 -4.19
N PRO A 575 -0.34 4.62 -4.97
CA PRO A 575 -1.09 5.82 -4.69
C PRO A 575 -2.59 5.55 -4.89
N ARG A 576 -3.42 6.19 -4.09
CA ARG A 576 -4.86 6.20 -4.31
C ARG A 576 -5.20 7.01 -5.55
N LEU A 577 -6.37 6.74 -6.13
CA LEU A 577 -6.91 7.54 -7.23
C LEU A 577 -6.88 9.04 -6.92
N SER A 578 -7.28 9.44 -5.72
CA SER A 578 -7.27 10.85 -5.29
C SER A 578 -5.85 11.40 -5.12
N GLU A 579 -4.89 10.60 -4.64
CA GLU A 579 -3.50 11.02 -4.51
C GLU A 579 -2.89 11.31 -5.89
N LEU A 580 -3.21 10.47 -6.89
CA LEU A 580 -2.82 10.69 -8.28
C LEU A 580 -3.50 11.92 -8.91
N TRP A 581 -4.78 12.13 -8.60
CA TRP A 581 -5.56 13.23 -9.15
C TRP A 581 -5.11 14.59 -8.60
N ASP A 582 -4.89 14.67 -7.29
CA ASP A 582 -4.57 15.91 -6.56
C ASP A 582 -3.07 16.28 -6.60
N ASP A 583 -2.28 15.64 -7.48
CA ASP A 583 -0.82 15.86 -7.58
C ASP A 583 -0.03 15.50 -6.32
N ARG A 584 -0.62 14.69 -5.43
CA ARG A 584 0.03 14.18 -4.20
C ARG A 584 0.84 12.90 -4.46
N ALA A 585 0.71 12.31 -5.64
CA ALA A 585 1.49 11.17 -6.09
C ALA A 585 2.26 11.50 -7.37
N HIS A 586 3.53 11.14 -7.38
CA HIS A 586 4.43 11.28 -8.52
C HIS A 586 4.73 9.91 -9.11
N ILE A 587 4.89 9.85 -10.43
CA ILE A 587 5.29 8.64 -11.15
C ILE A 587 6.59 8.93 -11.89
N SER A 588 7.53 8.00 -11.83
CA SER A 588 8.68 7.94 -12.72
C SER A 588 8.64 6.65 -13.54
N ILE A 589 9.08 6.74 -14.79
CA ILE A 589 9.10 5.61 -15.72
C ILE A 589 10.52 5.46 -16.26
N ASP A 590 11.20 4.39 -15.87
CA ASP A 590 12.51 4.05 -16.40
C ASP A 590 12.38 3.16 -17.64
N GLY A 591 13.31 3.34 -18.56
CA GLY A 591 13.52 2.46 -19.70
C GLY A 591 14.68 2.93 -20.57
N PRO A 592 14.89 2.33 -21.76
CA PRO A 592 16.04 2.67 -22.60
C PRO A 592 16.01 4.15 -22.99
N THR A 593 17.11 4.85 -22.77
CA THR A 593 17.20 6.31 -23.01
C THR A 593 16.87 6.67 -24.46
N GLY A 594 15.95 7.62 -24.64
CA GLY A 594 15.49 8.11 -25.94
C GLY A 594 14.45 7.23 -26.63
N ALA A 595 13.99 6.16 -25.99
CA ALA A 595 12.97 5.27 -26.53
C ALA A 595 11.58 5.91 -26.51
N GLU A 596 10.83 5.83 -27.60
CA GLU A 596 9.41 6.16 -27.64
C GLU A 596 8.55 5.00 -27.08
N ALA A 597 7.61 5.31 -26.20
CA ALA A 597 6.68 4.35 -25.59
C ALA A 597 5.25 4.94 -25.51
N GLU A 598 4.24 4.08 -25.45
CA GLU A 598 2.85 4.49 -25.26
C GLU A 598 2.48 4.41 -23.78
N VAL A 599 1.93 5.50 -23.24
CA VAL A 599 1.22 5.51 -21.96
C VAL A 599 -0.28 5.53 -22.22
N ALA A 600 -0.99 4.59 -21.60
CA ALA A 600 -2.44 4.55 -21.53
C ALA A 600 -2.90 4.78 -20.09
N VAL A 601 -3.83 5.70 -19.88
CA VAL A 601 -4.44 5.99 -18.58
C VAL A 601 -5.93 5.72 -18.68
N SER A 602 -6.43 4.85 -17.81
CA SER A 602 -7.79 4.31 -17.87
C SER A 602 -8.49 4.51 -16.53
N LEU A 603 -9.60 5.25 -16.50
CA LEU A 603 -10.52 5.27 -15.36
C LEU A 603 -11.46 4.08 -15.48
N ARG A 604 -11.56 3.29 -14.41
CA ARG A 604 -12.40 2.09 -14.36
C ARG A 604 -13.55 2.28 -13.39
N GLY A 605 -14.73 1.83 -13.81
CA GLY A 605 -15.92 1.75 -12.98
C GLY A 605 -15.86 0.61 -11.96
N HIS A 606 -16.96 0.40 -11.25
CA HIS A 606 -17.07 -0.61 -10.18
C HIS A 606 -16.94 -2.07 -10.67
N ASP A 607 -17.31 -2.33 -11.91
CA ASP A 607 -17.23 -3.62 -12.61
C ASP A 607 -15.85 -3.86 -13.23
N GLY A 608 -14.92 -2.91 -13.07
CA GLY A 608 -13.60 -2.93 -13.69
C GLY A 608 -13.61 -2.57 -15.18
N VAL A 609 -14.75 -2.17 -15.74
CA VAL A 609 -14.87 -1.74 -17.13
C VAL A 609 -14.31 -0.32 -17.27
N PRO A 610 -13.52 -0.02 -18.31
CA PRO A 610 -13.05 1.33 -18.57
C PRO A 610 -14.23 2.25 -18.90
N ILE A 611 -14.36 3.33 -18.11
CA ILE A 611 -15.35 4.39 -18.31
C ILE A 611 -14.75 5.61 -19.01
N ALA A 612 -13.43 5.78 -18.96
CA ALA A 612 -12.69 6.74 -19.78
C ALA A 612 -11.25 6.26 -20.00
N ASP A 613 -10.74 6.44 -21.22
CA ASP A 613 -9.38 6.06 -21.61
C ASP A 613 -8.68 7.22 -22.31
N LEU A 614 -7.40 7.42 -22.01
CA LEU A 614 -6.55 8.39 -22.68
C LEU A 614 -5.19 7.77 -23.01
N LYS A 615 -4.71 7.99 -24.24
CA LYS A 615 -3.40 7.53 -24.69
C LYS A 615 -2.50 8.71 -25.05
N ARG A 616 -1.21 8.60 -24.72
CA ARG A 616 -0.17 9.59 -25.00
C ARG A 616 1.15 8.90 -25.33
N SER A 617 1.89 9.44 -26.30
CA SER A 617 3.27 9.01 -26.57
C SER A 617 4.23 9.74 -25.63
N ILE A 618 5.22 9.03 -25.10
CA ILE A 618 6.26 9.56 -24.20
C ILE A 618 7.64 9.09 -24.65
N HIS A 619 8.67 9.79 -24.18
CA HIS A 619 10.06 9.36 -24.31
C HIS A 619 10.58 8.85 -22.96
N LEU A 620 11.32 7.73 -22.98
CA LEU A 620 11.92 7.13 -21.79
C LEU A 620 13.37 7.61 -21.61
N PRO A 621 13.87 7.76 -20.36
CA PRO A 621 13.09 7.72 -19.12
C PRO A 621 12.21 8.98 -18.95
N LEU A 622 11.11 8.84 -18.22
CA LEU A 622 10.20 9.92 -17.86
C LEU A 622 10.29 10.22 -16.37
N ASP A 623 10.67 11.45 -16.01
CA ASP A 623 10.83 11.89 -14.62
C ASP A 623 9.53 12.45 -14.01
N GLU A 624 9.58 12.78 -12.72
CA GLU A 624 8.42 13.26 -11.94
C GLU A 624 7.84 14.58 -12.49
N ASN A 625 8.68 15.48 -13.01
CA ASN A 625 8.24 16.78 -13.54
C ASN A 625 7.54 16.61 -14.89
N ALA A 626 8.09 15.77 -15.75
CA ALA A 626 7.46 15.40 -17.02
C ALA A 626 6.14 14.65 -16.79
N TRP A 627 6.07 13.81 -15.75
CA TRP A 627 4.81 13.19 -15.32
C TRP A 627 3.78 14.24 -14.87
N ALA A 628 4.15 15.20 -14.03
CA ALA A 628 3.23 16.24 -13.55
C ALA A 628 2.63 17.05 -14.71
N ALA A 629 3.44 17.39 -15.72
CA ALA A 629 2.96 18.06 -16.93
C ALA A 629 1.98 17.18 -17.75
N LEU A 630 2.30 15.89 -17.91
CA LEU A 630 1.44 14.91 -18.58
C LEU A 630 0.09 14.75 -17.84
N ALA A 631 0.15 14.59 -16.52
CA ALA A 631 -1.02 14.45 -15.64
C ALA A 631 -1.92 15.67 -15.69
N LYS A 632 -1.37 16.89 -15.70
CA LYS A 632 -2.13 18.12 -15.92
C LYS A 632 -2.89 18.11 -17.25
N GLY A 633 -2.25 17.62 -18.32
CA GLY A 633 -2.89 17.47 -19.63
C GLY A 633 -4.00 16.41 -19.64
N ILE A 634 -3.83 15.31 -18.89
CA ILE A 634 -4.86 14.28 -18.71
C ILE A 634 -6.07 14.85 -17.95
N ARG A 635 -5.85 15.56 -16.84
CA ARG A 635 -6.92 16.16 -16.01
C ARG A 635 -7.71 17.25 -16.75
N ALA A 636 -7.09 17.92 -17.73
CA ALA A 636 -7.76 18.92 -18.56
C ALA A 636 -8.70 18.32 -19.62
N ASP A 637 -8.66 17.01 -19.87
CA ASP A 637 -9.58 16.35 -20.79
C ASP A 637 -10.97 16.24 -20.17
N GLN A 638 -11.98 16.81 -20.84
CA GLN A 638 -13.35 16.90 -20.30
C GLN A 638 -13.98 15.51 -20.09
N ARG A 639 -13.71 14.53 -20.97
CA ARG A 639 -14.28 13.18 -20.83
C ARG A 639 -13.69 12.48 -19.62
N PHE A 640 -12.39 12.68 -19.41
CA PHE A 640 -11.66 12.10 -18.29
C PHE A 640 -12.08 12.75 -16.95
N SER A 641 -12.24 14.08 -16.94
CA SER A 641 -12.75 14.84 -15.79
C SER A 641 -14.19 14.43 -15.43
N ASP A 642 -15.09 14.34 -16.41
CA ASP A 642 -16.49 13.94 -16.19
C ASP A 642 -16.63 12.50 -15.66
N ALA A 643 -15.68 11.62 -15.98
CA ALA A 643 -15.68 10.23 -15.55
C ALA A 643 -15.06 10.03 -14.14
N TYR A 644 -14.25 10.97 -13.64
CA TYR A 644 -13.48 10.82 -12.40
C TYR A 644 -14.36 10.46 -11.20
N ASP A 645 -15.48 11.16 -11.01
CA ASP A 645 -16.34 10.99 -9.84
C ASP A 645 -17.03 9.61 -9.79
N ASN A 646 -17.18 8.96 -10.95
CA ASN A 646 -17.73 7.61 -11.07
C ASN A 646 -16.66 6.51 -11.11
N ALA A 647 -15.38 6.88 -11.18
CA ALA A 647 -14.27 5.93 -11.21
C ALA A 647 -14.00 5.32 -9.82
N GLU A 648 -13.77 4.02 -9.78
CA GLU A 648 -13.31 3.28 -8.59
C GLU A 648 -11.79 3.04 -8.62
N ALA A 649 -11.17 3.09 -9.80
CA ALA A 649 -9.72 2.98 -9.94
C ALA A 649 -9.22 3.76 -11.17
N CYS A 650 -7.94 4.13 -11.16
CA CYS A 650 -7.19 4.54 -12.34
C CYS A 650 -6.08 3.55 -12.63
N VAL A 651 -5.97 3.09 -13.87
CA VAL A 651 -4.93 2.19 -14.33
C VAL A 651 -4.02 2.94 -15.29
N VAL A 652 -2.74 3.07 -14.94
CA VAL A 652 -1.68 3.64 -15.78
C VAL A 652 -0.88 2.47 -16.35
N THR A 653 -0.90 2.31 -17.66
CA THR A 653 -0.12 1.28 -18.37
C THR A 653 0.86 1.95 -19.32
N VAL A 654 2.11 1.47 -19.32
CA VAL A 654 3.16 1.90 -20.24
C VAL A 654 3.60 0.68 -21.03
N ALA A 655 3.66 0.78 -22.36
CA ALA A 655 4.08 -0.33 -23.20
C ALA A 655 4.97 0.12 -24.35
N ARG A 656 5.94 -0.74 -24.70
CA ARG A 656 6.75 -0.63 -25.91
C ARG A 656 7.09 -2.02 -26.43
N GLU A 657 6.78 -2.25 -27.70
CA GLU A 657 7.10 -3.50 -28.39
C GLU A 657 8.61 -3.78 -28.35
N GLY A 658 8.99 -5.03 -28.05
CA GLY A 658 10.39 -5.46 -27.96
C GLY A 658 11.16 -5.00 -26.72
N VAL A 659 10.58 -4.14 -25.87
CA VAL A 659 11.20 -3.68 -24.62
C VAL A 659 10.44 -4.16 -23.39
N GLY A 660 9.11 -4.05 -23.39
CA GLY A 660 8.27 -4.51 -22.29
C GLY A 660 7.06 -3.61 -22.02
N PHE A 661 6.40 -3.86 -20.90
CA PHE A 661 5.31 -3.03 -20.41
C PHE A 661 5.28 -3.04 -18.87
N ALA A 662 4.70 -1.99 -18.28
CA ALA A 662 4.50 -1.83 -16.84
C ALA A 662 3.11 -1.27 -16.57
N THR A 663 2.47 -1.69 -15.48
CA THR A 663 1.14 -1.20 -15.09
C THR A 663 1.11 -0.80 -13.62
N LEU A 664 0.42 0.28 -13.32
CA LEU A 664 0.11 0.76 -11.98
C LEU A 664 -1.41 0.93 -11.85
N THR A 665 -1.98 0.32 -10.82
CA THR A 665 -3.40 0.49 -10.47
C THR A 665 -3.51 1.32 -9.21
N CYS A 666 -4.31 2.38 -9.28
CA CYS A 666 -4.55 3.36 -8.24
C CYS A 666 -6.02 3.30 -7.85
N ASP A 667 -6.36 2.53 -6.81
CA ASP A 667 -7.74 2.42 -6.33
C ASP A 667 -8.17 3.70 -5.60
N ARG A 668 -9.45 4.04 -5.69
CA ARG A 668 -10.05 5.09 -4.85
C ARG A 668 -10.09 4.66 -3.37
N GLY A 669 -10.17 3.36 -3.13
CA GLY A 669 -10.28 2.76 -1.80
C GLY A 669 -11.70 2.82 -1.23
N PHE A 670 -11.92 2.10 -0.13
CA PHE A 670 -13.22 2.13 0.55
C PHE A 670 -13.38 3.39 1.40
N GLN A 671 -14.47 4.13 1.16
CA GLN A 671 -14.92 5.25 1.98
C GLN A 671 -16.30 4.91 2.57
N PRO A 672 -16.48 4.94 3.91
CA PRO A 672 -17.77 4.67 4.56
C PRO A 672 -18.86 5.68 4.19
N LEU A 673 -18.46 6.94 3.99
CA LEU A 673 -19.32 8.00 3.47
C LEU A 673 -18.66 8.55 2.21
N ARG A 674 -19.40 8.73 1.11
CA ARG A 674 -18.87 9.31 -0.12
C ARG A 674 -19.94 10.10 -0.86
N TRP A 675 -19.58 11.27 -1.36
CA TRP A 675 -20.43 12.04 -2.26
C TRP A 675 -20.20 11.62 -3.72
N ARG A 676 -21.28 11.53 -4.49
CA ARG A 676 -21.27 11.31 -5.95
C ARG A 676 -22.07 12.38 -6.65
N PHE A 677 -21.68 12.70 -7.87
CA PHE A 677 -22.41 13.62 -8.72
C PHE A 677 -23.19 12.88 -9.81
N ALA A 678 -24.43 13.30 -10.01
CA ALA A 678 -25.21 13.02 -11.20
C ALA A 678 -25.40 14.33 -11.98
N ARG A 679 -25.32 14.27 -13.31
CA ARG A 679 -25.67 15.40 -14.18
C ARG A 679 -27.02 15.12 -14.82
N ALA A 680 -27.98 16.01 -14.60
CA ALA A 680 -29.24 16.00 -15.32
C ALA A 680 -29.04 16.46 -16.77
N HIS A 681 -30.02 16.16 -17.63
CA HIS A 681 -29.96 16.50 -19.07
C HIS A 681 -29.87 18.01 -19.34
N ASP A 682 -30.31 18.85 -18.40
CA ASP A 682 -30.23 20.31 -18.46
C ASP A 682 -28.87 20.88 -17.99
N GLY A 683 -27.94 20.00 -17.59
CA GLY A 683 -26.63 20.37 -17.06
C GLY A 683 -26.62 20.67 -15.55
N GLN A 684 -27.75 20.52 -14.85
CA GLN A 684 -27.79 20.65 -13.40
C GLN A 684 -27.03 19.49 -12.75
N VAL A 685 -26.10 19.82 -11.85
CA VAL A 685 -25.37 18.83 -11.07
C VAL A 685 -26.11 18.58 -9.77
N VAL A 686 -26.31 17.32 -9.43
CA VAL A 686 -26.93 16.86 -8.19
C VAL A 686 -25.93 16.01 -7.43
N ALA A 687 -25.74 16.28 -6.15
CA ALA A 687 -24.91 15.49 -5.26
C ALA A 687 -25.76 14.49 -4.47
N HIS A 688 -25.34 13.23 -4.50
CA HIS A 688 -25.95 12.12 -3.77
C HIS A 688 -24.93 11.57 -2.76
N LEU A 689 -25.38 11.35 -1.52
CA LEU A 689 -24.55 10.73 -0.48
C LEU A 689 -24.67 9.21 -0.59
N ILE A 690 -23.55 8.55 -0.84
CA ILE A 690 -23.39 7.13 -0.58
C ILE A 690 -23.06 6.94 0.90
N ASP A 691 -24.03 6.43 1.66
CA ASP A 691 -23.84 6.06 3.05
C ASP A 691 -23.69 4.54 3.20
N ARG A 692 -22.50 4.11 3.62
CA ARG A 692 -22.16 2.71 3.87
C ARG A 692 -21.92 2.44 5.36
N THR A 693 -22.53 3.24 6.24
CA THR A 693 -22.39 3.12 7.70
C THR A 693 -23.61 2.45 8.34
N ASP A 694 -23.42 1.85 9.51
CA ASP A 694 -24.35 0.90 10.15
C ASP A 694 -25.55 1.52 10.87
N GLY A 695 -25.80 2.82 10.70
CA GLY A 695 -26.80 3.51 11.52
C GLY A 695 -27.36 4.75 10.86
N GLY A 696 -28.70 4.87 10.90
CA GLY A 696 -29.47 6.05 10.50
C GLY A 696 -29.26 7.29 11.39
N GLY A 697 -28.01 7.53 11.82
CA GLY A 697 -27.56 8.72 12.54
C GLY A 697 -26.70 9.64 11.68
N THR A 698 -26.63 9.40 10.37
CA THR A 698 -25.85 10.24 9.46
C THR A 698 -26.43 11.64 9.38
N THR A 699 -25.62 12.63 9.77
CA THR A 699 -25.99 14.04 9.69
C THR A 699 -25.37 14.65 8.45
N VAL A 700 -26.16 15.39 7.68
CA VAL A 700 -25.69 16.15 6.52
C VAL A 700 -25.87 17.64 6.78
N GLU A 701 -24.79 18.39 6.54
CA GLU A 701 -24.77 19.85 6.63
C GLU A 701 -24.34 20.44 5.29
N PHE A 702 -25.08 21.44 4.82
CA PHE A 702 -24.72 22.24 3.66
C PHE A 702 -24.27 23.65 4.10
N TYR A 703 -23.22 24.16 3.47
CA TYR A 703 -22.69 25.51 3.68
C TYR A 703 -22.70 26.26 2.35
N ASP A 704 -23.45 27.35 2.31
CA ASP A 704 -23.55 28.21 1.14
C ASP A 704 -22.31 29.11 1.00
N VAL A 705 -21.91 29.41 -0.25
CA VAL A 705 -20.78 30.30 -0.54
C VAL A 705 -20.98 31.71 0.03
N GLU A 706 -22.21 32.21 0.05
CA GLU A 706 -22.55 33.53 0.61
C GLU A 706 -22.49 33.53 2.15
N THR A 707 -22.74 32.38 2.80
CA THR A 707 -22.72 32.24 4.28
C THR A 707 -21.87 31.05 4.73
N PRO A 708 -20.55 31.06 4.47
CA PRO A 708 -19.70 29.85 4.49
C PRO A 708 -19.46 29.24 5.88
N VAL A 709 -19.93 29.89 6.95
CA VAL A 709 -19.78 29.43 8.35
C VAL A 709 -21.10 29.03 9.00
N ILE A 710 -22.23 29.14 8.28
CA ILE A 710 -23.56 28.79 8.76
C ILE A 710 -23.97 27.46 8.13
N ALA A 711 -24.23 26.46 8.98
CA ALA A 711 -24.68 25.15 8.54
C ALA A 711 -26.19 25.18 8.27
N VAL A 712 -26.60 24.62 7.14
CA VAL A 712 -27.99 24.31 6.80
C VAL A 712 -28.14 22.78 6.88
N PRO A 713 -28.87 22.26 7.88
CA PRO A 713 -29.11 20.82 7.98
C PRO A 713 -29.87 20.29 6.76
N LYS A 714 -29.46 19.12 6.27
CA LYS A 714 -30.09 18.38 5.16
C LYS A 714 -30.40 16.95 5.60
N ALA A 715 -31.42 16.34 5.00
CA ALA A 715 -31.68 14.93 5.23
C ALA A 715 -30.62 14.09 4.49
N ALA A 716 -30.20 12.95 5.08
CA ALA A 716 -29.17 12.11 4.49
C ALA A 716 -29.58 11.49 3.14
N GLU A 717 -30.89 11.25 2.95
CA GLU A 717 -31.48 10.71 1.72
C GLU A 717 -31.83 11.79 0.69
N GLU A 718 -31.69 13.08 1.04
CA GLU A 718 -32.01 14.20 0.13
C GLU A 718 -30.90 14.38 -0.91
N GLU A 719 -31.26 14.35 -2.17
CA GLU A 719 -30.41 14.79 -3.27
C GLU A 719 -30.16 16.30 -3.19
N ILE A 720 -28.89 16.71 -3.15
CA ILE A 720 -28.50 18.12 -3.02
C ILE A 720 -28.16 18.67 -4.39
N ALA A 721 -29.05 19.46 -4.97
CA ALA A 721 -28.77 20.20 -6.19
C ALA A 721 -27.64 21.22 -5.96
N ALA A 722 -26.57 21.13 -6.76
CA ALA A 722 -25.45 22.07 -6.69
C ALA A 722 -25.91 23.47 -7.10
N PRO A 723 -25.79 24.49 -6.22
CA PRO A 723 -26.06 25.86 -6.59
C PRO A 723 -25.12 26.32 -7.71
N PRO A 724 -25.49 27.33 -8.52
CA PRO A 724 -24.63 27.83 -9.59
C PRO A 724 -23.22 28.25 -9.11
N LEU A 725 -23.14 28.82 -7.91
CA LEU A 725 -21.89 29.23 -7.26
C LEU A 725 -21.18 28.08 -6.51
N GLY A 726 -21.69 26.85 -6.55
CA GLY A 726 -21.21 25.74 -5.73
C GLY A 726 -21.65 25.85 -4.27
N GLY A 727 -20.89 25.20 -3.37
CA GLY A 727 -21.15 25.12 -1.94
C GLY A 727 -20.31 24.03 -1.28
N LEU A 728 -20.42 23.86 0.03
CA LEU A 728 -19.74 22.77 0.75
C LEU A 728 -20.79 21.84 1.39
N VAL A 729 -20.67 20.54 1.14
CA VAL A 729 -21.47 19.51 1.79
C VAL A 729 -20.61 18.68 2.72
N ILE A 730 -21.11 18.40 3.92
CA ILE A 730 -20.43 17.56 4.92
C ILE A 730 -21.41 16.51 5.44
N ALA A 731 -21.06 15.24 5.31
CA ALA A 731 -21.74 14.12 5.93
C ALA A 731 -20.89 13.58 7.10
N ARG A 732 -21.53 13.24 8.22
CA ARG A 732 -20.87 12.63 9.38
C ARG A 732 -21.67 11.45 9.91
N SER A 733 -20.97 10.37 10.23
CA SER A 733 -21.53 9.17 10.87
C SER A 733 -20.46 8.49 11.71
N GLY A 734 -20.63 8.50 13.04
CA GLY A 734 -19.60 8.05 13.99
C GLY A 734 -18.29 8.84 13.81
N GLU A 735 -17.18 8.13 13.62
CA GLU A 735 -15.86 8.72 13.32
C GLU A 735 -15.66 9.04 11.83
N SER A 736 -16.57 8.63 10.95
CA SER A 736 -16.47 8.85 9.52
C SER A 736 -17.00 10.23 9.13
N THR A 737 -16.24 10.96 8.34
CA THR A 737 -16.63 12.26 7.76
C THR A 737 -16.33 12.29 6.27
N ALA A 738 -17.28 12.76 5.47
CA ALA A 738 -17.10 13.05 4.04
C ALA A 738 -17.49 14.49 3.75
N SER A 739 -16.49 15.31 3.39
CA SER A 739 -16.66 16.72 3.05
C SER A 739 -16.25 16.97 1.60
N LEU A 740 -17.10 17.61 0.81
CA LEU A 740 -16.87 17.85 -0.63
C LEU A 740 -17.36 19.25 -1.02
N ILE A 741 -16.57 19.95 -1.84
CA ILE A 741 -17.02 21.18 -2.50
C ILE A 741 -17.87 20.82 -3.72
N LEU A 742 -19.07 21.38 -3.82
CA LEU A 742 -19.94 21.19 -4.97
C LEU A 742 -19.39 21.95 -6.19
N PRO A 743 -19.43 21.35 -7.40
CA PRO A 743 -18.96 21.99 -8.62
C PRO A 743 -19.81 23.22 -8.95
N THR A 744 -19.18 24.15 -9.66
CA THR A 744 -19.82 25.37 -10.13
C THR A 744 -20.51 25.17 -11.47
N GLN A 745 -21.40 26.11 -11.83
CA GLN A 745 -21.97 26.19 -13.17
C GLN A 745 -21.55 27.51 -13.83
N PRO A 746 -20.36 27.58 -14.45
CA PRO A 746 -19.80 28.83 -14.97
C PRO A 746 -20.76 29.59 -15.89
N ASN A 747 -21.44 28.88 -16.80
CA ASN A 747 -22.41 29.48 -17.72
C ASN A 747 -23.61 30.12 -17.00
N ALA A 748 -24.07 29.53 -15.89
CA ALA A 748 -25.15 30.08 -15.09
C ALA A 748 -24.69 31.32 -14.31
N ILE A 749 -23.48 31.28 -13.73
CA ILE A 749 -22.85 32.43 -13.06
C ILE A 749 -22.74 33.61 -14.03
N PHE A 750 -22.21 33.38 -15.24
CA PHE A 750 -22.06 34.41 -16.26
C PHE A 750 -23.41 35.02 -16.68
N ARG A 751 -24.43 34.20 -16.91
CA ARG A 751 -25.78 34.70 -17.29
C ARG A 751 -26.41 35.55 -16.18
N GLN A 752 -26.23 35.15 -14.93
CA GLN A 752 -26.82 35.82 -13.77
C GLN A 752 -26.05 37.06 -13.33
N HIS A 753 -24.87 37.33 -13.90
CA HIS A 753 -23.96 38.42 -13.48
C HIS A 753 -23.70 38.41 -11.97
N ARG A 754 -23.73 37.22 -11.34
CA ARG A 754 -23.50 37.05 -9.90
C ARG A 754 -22.01 36.83 -9.65
N VAL A 755 -21.45 37.60 -8.73
CA VAL A 755 -20.08 37.40 -8.22
C VAL A 755 -20.20 36.87 -6.80
N ALA A 756 -19.46 35.79 -6.48
CA ALA A 756 -19.42 35.25 -5.13
C ALA A 756 -18.87 36.31 -4.15
N GLN A 757 -19.67 36.68 -3.15
CA GLN A 757 -19.27 37.59 -2.08
C GLN A 757 -19.53 36.93 -0.73
N PRO A 758 -18.60 36.09 -0.23
CA PRO A 758 -18.78 35.41 1.05
C PRO A 758 -18.90 36.42 2.20
N SER A 759 -20.02 36.36 2.92
CA SER A 759 -20.28 37.15 4.12
C SER A 759 -20.03 36.32 5.37
N VAL A 760 -18.94 36.63 6.06
CA VAL A 760 -18.58 35.97 7.31
C VAL A 760 -19.02 36.84 8.48
N SER A 761 -20.14 36.47 9.09
CA SER A 761 -20.65 37.15 10.29
C SER A 761 -19.80 36.79 11.51
N ALA A 762 -19.26 37.80 12.17
CA ALA A 762 -18.47 37.69 13.39
C ALA A 762 -18.92 38.76 14.39
N THR A 763 -19.29 38.35 15.61
CA THR A 763 -20.03 39.23 16.55
C THR A 763 -19.22 39.66 17.76
N THR A 764 -18.28 38.84 18.24
CA THR A 764 -17.49 39.13 19.47
C THR A 764 -16.03 38.68 19.35
N SER A 765 -15.11 39.47 19.89
CA SER A 765 -13.68 39.09 20.00
C SER A 765 -13.46 38.18 21.20
N SER A 766 -13.92 36.92 21.09
CA SER A 766 -13.71 35.88 22.09
C SER A 766 -12.89 34.71 21.52
N PRO A 767 -12.09 33.99 22.34
CA PRO A 767 -11.38 32.80 21.88
C PRO A 767 -12.31 31.76 21.24
N LYS A 768 -13.54 31.62 21.78
CA LYS A 768 -14.57 30.70 21.25
C LYS A 768 -15.05 31.10 19.85
N GLU A 769 -15.28 32.39 19.61
CA GLU A 769 -15.70 32.88 18.29
C GLU A 769 -14.58 32.76 17.25
N VAL A 770 -13.33 33.03 17.64
CA VAL A 770 -12.17 32.79 16.75
C VAL A 770 -12.01 31.29 16.46
N ARG A 771 -12.20 30.42 17.45
CA ARG A 771 -12.17 28.97 17.25
C ARG A 771 -13.26 28.51 16.28
N ARG A 772 -14.49 29.01 16.39
CA ARG A 772 -15.57 28.74 15.43
C ARG A 772 -15.18 29.08 13.99
N LEU A 773 -14.46 30.19 13.79
CA LEU A 773 -13.97 30.59 12.46
C LEU A 773 -12.77 29.75 12.00
N ILE A 774 -11.88 29.32 12.91
CA ILE A 774 -10.81 28.35 12.62
C ILE A 774 -11.41 27.04 12.10
N ASP A 775 -12.39 26.48 12.81
CA ASP A 775 -13.07 25.24 12.42
C ASP A 775 -13.88 25.44 11.12
N GLY A 776 -14.44 26.63 10.91
CA GLY A 776 -15.06 27.06 9.65
C GLY A 776 -14.08 27.07 8.48
N HIS A 777 -12.91 27.67 8.68
CA HIS A 777 -11.85 27.68 7.67
C HIS A 777 -11.39 26.26 7.34
N ALA A 778 -11.15 25.42 8.36
CA ALA A 778 -10.73 24.04 8.21
C ALA A 778 -11.68 23.23 7.33
N ARG A 779 -12.99 23.28 7.63
CA ARG A 779 -14.03 22.59 6.84
C ARG A 779 -13.94 22.85 5.34
N TRP A 780 -13.63 24.08 4.92
CA TRP A 780 -13.49 24.41 3.50
C TRP A 780 -12.15 23.96 2.92
N ILE A 781 -11.03 24.19 3.61
CA ILE A 781 -9.70 23.88 3.07
C ILE A 781 -9.37 22.39 3.04
N THR A 782 -10.01 21.58 3.89
CA THR A 782 -9.80 20.13 3.94
C THR A 782 -10.83 19.34 3.14
N ALA A 783 -11.85 20.02 2.59
CA ALA A 783 -12.86 19.38 1.78
C ALA A 783 -12.25 18.81 0.49
N GLU A 784 -12.74 17.65 0.07
CA GLU A 784 -12.40 17.10 -1.24
C GLU A 784 -12.87 18.08 -2.33
N LEU A 785 -12.13 18.11 -3.42
CA LEU A 785 -12.41 18.97 -4.56
C LEU A 785 -12.98 18.13 -5.71
N PRO A 786 -14.03 18.61 -6.39
CA PRO A 786 -14.50 18.00 -7.62
C PRO A 786 -13.47 18.27 -8.74
N ALA A 787 -13.62 17.60 -9.87
CA ALA A 787 -12.83 17.86 -11.07
C ALA A 787 -13.24 19.18 -11.78
N ASP A 788 -13.34 20.27 -11.03
CA ASP A 788 -13.73 21.62 -11.47
C ASP A 788 -12.69 22.65 -10.99
N ALA A 789 -12.02 23.31 -11.94
CA ALA A 789 -11.02 24.34 -11.64
C ALA A 789 -11.60 25.55 -10.88
N PHE A 790 -12.88 25.87 -11.07
CA PHE A 790 -13.54 26.97 -10.36
C PHE A 790 -13.78 26.64 -8.88
N ALA A 791 -13.93 25.35 -8.52
CA ALA A 791 -14.06 24.94 -7.13
C ALA A 791 -12.80 25.23 -6.32
N VAL A 792 -11.61 25.09 -6.92
CA VAL A 792 -10.33 25.48 -6.31
C VAL A 792 -10.27 26.98 -6.03
N TYR A 793 -10.69 27.80 -7.01
CA TYR A 793 -10.77 29.25 -6.84
C TYR A 793 -11.75 29.64 -5.72
N LEU A 794 -12.92 29.01 -5.65
CA LEU A 794 -13.90 29.25 -4.60
C LEU A 794 -13.39 28.88 -3.21
N GLN A 795 -12.72 27.73 -3.07
CA GLN A 795 -12.11 27.32 -1.80
C GLN A 795 -11.13 28.39 -1.29
N GLN A 796 -10.29 28.93 -2.18
CA GLN A 796 -9.37 30.02 -1.84
C GLN A 796 -10.11 31.31 -1.45
N LEU A 797 -11.09 31.72 -2.25
CA LEU A 797 -11.89 32.93 -1.99
C LEU A 797 -12.57 32.89 -0.62
N ILE A 798 -13.15 31.75 -0.25
CA ILE A 798 -13.83 31.52 1.02
C ILE A 798 -12.84 31.44 2.17
N GLY A 799 -11.75 30.68 2.01
CA GLY A 799 -10.68 30.60 3.01
C GLY A 799 -10.13 31.97 3.35
N ASP A 800 -9.85 32.79 2.34
CA ASP A 800 -9.40 34.17 2.51
C ASP A 800 -10.46 35.03 3.22
N ALA A 801 -11.74 34.89 2.87
CA ALA A 801 -12.81 35.64 3.54
C ALA A 801 -12.91 35.32 5.05
N ILE A 802 -12.78 34.05 5.41
CA ILE A 802 -12.79 33.62 6.82
C ILE A 802 -11.52 34.10 7.54
N ALA A 803 -10.35 34.00 6.90
CA ALA A 803 -9.09 34.51 7.45
C ALA A 803 -9.15 36.04 7.66
N ARG A 804 -9.74 36.79 6.72
CA ARG A 804 -9.99 38.24 6.89
C ARG A 804 -10.96 38.54 8.04
N ALA A 805 -11.97 37.70 8.26
CA ALA A 805 -12.88 37.87 9.39
C ALA A 805 -12.17 37.66 10.74
N ILE A 806 -11.31 36.64 10.85
CA ILE A 806 -10.42 36.45 12.01
C ILE A 806 -9.51 37.68 12.19
N GLY A 807 -8.92 38.17 11.10
CA GLY A 807 -8.07 39.36 11.14
C GLY A 807 -8.80 40.62 11.58
N THR A 808 -10.08 40.73 11.24
CA THR A 808 -10.95 41.83 11.70
C THR A 808 -11.25 41.72 13.19
N LEU A 809 -11.56 40.51 13.69
CA LEU A 809 -11.84 40.27 15.11
C LEU A 809 -10.63 40.56 16.01
N ILE A 810 -9.43 40.17 15.58
CA ILE A 810 -8.22 40.28 16.39
C ILE A 810 -7.50 41.61 16.12
N GLY A 811 -7.24 41.94 14.85
CA GLY A 811 -6.45 43.10 14.43
C GLY A 811 -7.17 44.44 14.51
N GLY A 812 -8.51 44.42 14.64
CA GLY A 812 -9.35 45.61 14.78
C GLY A 812 -9.60 46.39 13.49
N SER A 813 -10.34 47.50 13.60
CA SER A 813 -10.87 48.27 12.46
C SER A 813 -9.80 48.84 11.53
N HIS A 814 -8.63 49.21 12.07
CA HIS A 814 -7.54 49.77 11.29
C HIS A 814 -6.92 48.72 10.35
N TRP A 815 -6.70 47.49 10.85
CA TRP A 815 -6.18 46.39 10.04
C TRP A 815 -7.22 45.92 9.01
N MET A 816 -8.49 45.85 9.40
CA MET A 816 -9.61 45.53 8.51
C MET A 816 -9.66 46.46 7.28
N ALA A 817 -9.39 47.75 7.45
CA ALA A 817 -9.41 48.71 6.34
C ALA A 817 -8.37 48.37 5.26
N ILE A 818 -7.20 47.87 5.66
CA ILE A 818 -6.13 47.49 4.73
C ILE A 818 -6.45 46.17 4.02
N GLU A 819 -6.91 45.16 4.75
CA GLU A 819 -7.28 43.88 4.12
C GLU A 819 -8.44 44.04 3.11
N ARG A 820 -9.33 45.01 3.32
CA ARG A 820 -10.36 45.37 2.32
C ARG A 820 -9.77 46.00 1.06
N LYS A 821 -8.77 46.88 1.19
CA LYS A 821 -8.07 47.45 0.03
C LYS A 821 -7.32 46.36 -0.74
N LEU A 822 -6.59 45.50 -0.03
CA LEU A 822 -5.84 44.38 -0.60
C LEU A 822 -6.74 43.42 -1.40
N ALA A 823 -7.95 43.14 -0.90
CA ALA A 823 -8.88 42.25 -1.61
C ALA A 823 -9.32 42.78 -2.99
N SER A 824 -9.19 44.08 -3.24
CA SER A 824 -9.49 44.74 -4.51
C SER A 824 -8.25 45.26 -5.26
N ALA A 825 -7.05 45.02 -4.71
CA ALA A 825 -5.81 45.54 -5.27
C ALA A 825 -5.40 44.74 -6.52
N GLN A 826 -4.82 45.43 -7.51
CA GLN A 826 -4.27 44.79 -8.70
C GLN A 826 -2.90 44.15 -8.40
N ASP A 827 -2.11 44.78 -7.54
CA ASP A 827 -0.88 44.25 -6.97
C ASP A 827 -0.89 44.46 -5.45
N ALA A 828 -0.69 43.39 -4.69
CA ALA A 828 -0.65 43.44 -3.23
C ALA A 828 0.65 44.08 -2.71
N ALA A 829 1.73 44.08 -3.50
CA ALA A 829 3.03 44.64 -3.13
C ALA A 829 2.98 46.17 -2.98
N ASP A 830 2.12 46.85 -3.74
CA ASP A 830 1.92 48.31 -3.67
C ASP A 830 1.45 48.80 -2.29
N HIS A 831 0.88 47.90 -1.48
CA HIS A 831 0.34 48.23 -0.16
C HIS A 831 1.25 47.81 1.00
N LEU A 832 2.51 47.42 0.75
CA LEU A 832 3.47 47.02 1.79
C LEU A 832 3.72 48.11 2.84
N GLU A 833 3.87 49.37 2.43
CA GLU A 833 4.07 50.50 3.35
C GLU A 833 2.82 50.75 4.23
N GLU A 834 1.63 50.63 3.64
CA GLU A 834 0.37 50.77 4.39
C GLU A 834 0.23 49.64 5.42
N MET A 835 0.52 48.39 5.02
CA MET A 835 0.51 47.23 5.92
C MET A 835 1.49 47.41 7.09
N GLN A 836 2.73 47.85 6.80
CA GLN A 836 3.73 48.14 7.82
C GLN A 836 3.23 49.21 8.81
N GLY A 837 2.62 50.28 8.30
CA GLY A 837 2.06 51.36 9.10
C GLY A 837 0.95 50.91 10.07
N ALA A 838 0.19 49.88 9.73
CA ALA A 838 -0.94 49.41 10.53
C ALA A 838 -0.61 48.40 11.62
N VAL A 839 0.61 47.87 11.66
CA VAL A 839 1.05 46.93 12.71
C VAL A 839 0.91 47.54 14.11
N GLY A 840 1.25 48.82 14.28
CA GLY A 840 1.00 49.54 15.51
C GLY A 840 1.63 50.93 15.59
N ILE A 841 1.14 51.75 16.53
CA ILE A 841 1.49 53.17 16.63
C ILE A 841 2.65 53.46 17.58
N SER A 842 2.95 52.56 18.51
CA SER A 842 4.04 52.76 19.47
C SER A 842 5.40 52.62 18.80
N THR A 843 6.44 53.27 19.35
CA THR A 843 7.82 53.15 18.86
C THR A 843 8.31 51.70 18.82
N ALA A 844 7.90 50.89 19.80
CA ALA A 844 8.22 49.46 19.83
C ALA A 844 7.53 48.68 18.69
N HIS A 845 6.25 48.99 18.39
CA HIS A 845 5.53 48.32 17.29
C HIS A 845 6.08 48.69 15.93
N LYS A 846 6.41 49.97 15.72
CA LYS A 846 7.04 50.44 14.46
C LYS A 846 8.39 49.77 14.21
N LYS A 847 9.21 49.56 15.25
CA LYS A 847 10.48 48.82 15.13
C LYS A 847 10.27 47.38 14.66
N ILE A 848 9.28 46.68 15.22
CA ILE A 848 8.92 45.31 14.80
C ILE A 848 8.47 45.32 13.33
N ALA A 849 7.58 46.24 12.97
CA ALA A 849 7.07 46.36 11.60
C ALA A 849 8.19 46.64 10.59
N SER A 850 9.11 47.56 10.90
CA SER A 850 10.29 47.82 10.06
C SER A 850 11.21 46.61 9.94
N ALA A 851 11.47 45.89 11.04
CA ALA A 851 12.31 44.70 11.00
C ALA A 851 11.70 43.59 10.12
N ILE A 852 10.37 43.41 10.18
CA ILE A 852 9.64 42.51 9.28
C ILE A 852 9.79 42.99 7.83
N ALA A 853 9.49 44.26 7.53
CA ALA A 853 9.56 44.81 6.19
C ALA A 853 10.95 44.63 5.53
N TYR A 854 12.03 44.89 6.28
CA TYR A 854 13.41 44.67 5.82
C TYR A 854 13.80 43.20 5.62
N SER A 855 12.98 42.25 6.10
CA SER A 855 13.29 40.82 6.06
C SER A 855 12.39 40.03 5.11
N LEU A 856 11.31 40.62 4.57
CA LEU A 856 10.33 39.91 3.74
C LEU A 856 10.98 39.18 2.54
N TYR A 857 11.91 39.82 1.83
CA TYR A 857 12.63 39.21 0.70
C TYR A 857 13.56 38.05 1.08
N LYS A 858 13.90 37.90 2.37
CA LYS A 858 14.67 36.77 2.91
C LYS A 858 13.77 35.63 3.37
N TRP A 859 12.47 35.85 3.46
CA TRP A 859 11.49 34.93 4.05
C TRP A 859 10.61 34.26 2.98
N LEU A 860 11.15 34.01 1.79
CA LEU A 860 10.37 33.47 0.66
C LEU A 860 9.98 31.99 0.86
N SER A 861 10.69 31.25 1.72
CA SER A 861 10.34 29.89 2.12
C SER A 861 9.64 29.84 3.49
N ALA A 862 8.85 28.79 3.73
CA ALA A 862 8.14 28.59 4.99
C ALA A 862 9.08 28.48 6.22
N ILE A 863 10.25 27.87 6.03
CA ILE A 863 11.24 27.67 7.10
C ILE A 863 11.90 29.01 7.45
N ASP A 864 12.31 29.79 6.44
CA ASP A 864 12.96 31.07 6.65
C ASP A 864 12.02 32.09 7.29
N LEU A 865 10.75 32.10 6.86
CA LEU A 865 9.69 32.91 7.48
C LEU A 865 9.53 32.57 8.96
N LEU A 866 9.44 31.29 9.32
CA LEU A 866 9.26 30.89 10.72
C LEU A 866 10.44 31.29 11.60
N LEU A 867 11.67 30.98 11.17
CA LEU A 867 12.88 31.29 11.93
C LEU A 867 13.08 32.79 12.08
N GLY A 868 13.00 33.54 10.97
CA GLY A 868 13.19 34.98 10.99
C GLY A 868 12.09 35.73 11.73
N PHE A 869 10.81 35.33 11.57
CA PHE A 869 9.72 35.95 12.32
C PHE A 869 9.89 35.71 13.83
N ASN A 870 10.32 34.50 14.23
CA ASN A 870 10.56 34.17 15.64
C ASN A 870 11.62 35.10 16.26
N GLU A 871 12.73 35.37 15.56
CA GLU A 871 13.75 36.30 16.02
C GLU A 871 13.21 37.72 16.22
N VAL A 872 12.41 38.21 15.26
CA VAL A 872 11.87 39.58 15.30
C VAL A 872 10.79 39.75 16.37
N ILE A 873 9.94 38.75 16.59
CA ILE A 873 8.78 38.85 17.49
C ILE A 873 9.09 38.44 18.94
N ALA A 874 10.16 37.68 19.20
CA ALA A 874 10.50 37.13 20.52
C ALA A 874 10.47 38.15 21.68
N PRO A 875 11.04 39.37 21.56
CA PRO A 875 10.97 40.36 22.64
C PRO A 875 9.54 40.73 23.02
N ARG A 876 8.61 40.73 22.05
CA ARG A 876 7.21 41.06 22.27
C ARG A 876 6.40 39.89 22.81
N LEU A 877 6.75 38.66 22.42
CA LEU A 877 6.19 37.45 23.02
C LEU A 877 6.51 37.37 24.51
N ALA A 878 7.77 37.60 24.89
CA ALA A 878 8.19 37.65 26.30
C ALA A 878 7.38 38.69 27.10
N ALA A 879 7.26 39.91 26.56
CA ALA A 879 6.48 40.98 27.19
C ALA A 879 4.96 40.69 27.30
N SER A 880 4.45 39.72 26.55
CA SER A 880 3.03 39.33 26.54
C SER A 880 2.78 38.03 27.32
N GLY A 881 3.78 37.51 28.04
CA GLY A 881 3.69 36.27 28.80
C GLY A 881 3.77 34.99 27.95
N LEU A 882 4.34 35.08 26.75
CA LEU A 882 4.51 33.98 25.79
C LEU A 882 5.99 33.65 25.50
N GLY A 883 6.93 34.20 26.28
CA GLY A 883 8.38 34.04 26.03
C GLY A 883 8.88 32.60 26.16
N ASP A 884 8.31 31.82 27.08
CA ASP A 884 8.72 30.44 27.37
C ASP A 884 7.97 29.40 26.52
N ARG A 885 7.18 29.84 25.53
CA ARG A 885 6.36 28.98 24.67
C ARG A 885 6.97 28.88 23.27
N PRO A 886 7.72 27.81 22.94
CA PRO A 886 8.39 27.68 21.64
C PRO A 886 7.41 27.59 20.46
N THR A 887 6.16 27.20 20.71
CA THR A 887 5.09 27.07 19.71
C THR A 887 4.42 28.41 19.34
N ALA A 888 4.65 29.49 20.10
CA ALA A 888 3.87 30.73 19.97
C ALA A 888 4.07 31.44 18.61
N SER A 889 5.30 31.50 18.10
CA SER A 889 5.61 32.09 16.78
C SER A 889 4.97 31.29 15.65
N ARG A 890 5.06 29.96 15.72
CA ARG A 890 4.40 29.05 14.76
C ARG A 890 2.88 29.25 14.79
N PHE A 891 2.29 29.25 15.98
CA PHE A 891 0.86 29.48 16.17
C PHE A 891 0.41 30.80 15.54
N LEU A 892 1.14 31.90 15.78
CA LEU A 892 0.82 33.22 15.21
C LEU A 892 0.85 33.22 13.69
N LEU A 893 1.89 32.64 13.08
CA LEU A 893 2.00 32.55 11.62
C LEU A 893 0.92 31.63 11.02
N THR A 894 0.61 30.50 11.66
CA THR A 894 -0.46 29.60 11.22
C THR A 894 -1.82 30.30 11.32
N LEU A 895 -2.13 30.95 12.45
CA LEU A 895 -3.36 31.72 12.64
C LEU A 895 -3.50 32.84 11.59
N ALA A 896 -2.39 33.50 11.27
CA ALA A 896 -2.35 34.60 10.32
C ALA A 896 -2.28 34.17 8.85
N GLY A 897 -2.07 32.88 8.54
CA GLY A 897 -1.89 32.41 7.15
C GLY A 897 -2.89 31.36 6.71
N ARG A 898 -3.00 30.27 7.47
CA ARG A 898 -3.92 29.14 7.24
C ARG A 898 -4.55 28.74 8.59
N PRO A 899 -5.47 29.55 9.13
CA PRO A 899 -5.99 29.35 10.49
C PRO A 899 -6.61 27.97 10.70
N GLY A 900 -7.22 27.37 9.67
CA GLY A 900 -7.82 26.03 9.75
C GLY A 900 -6.86 24.91 10.17
N SER A 901 -5.55 25.06 9.94
CA SER A 901 -4.52 24.10 10.37
C SER A 901 -4.31 24.06 11.89
N LEU A 902 -4.95 24.96 12.65
CA LEU A 902 -5.00 24.94 14.10
C LEU A 902 -6.14 24.08 14.67
N SER A 903 -7.01 23.52 13.82
CA SER A 903 -8.14 22.70 14.30
C SER A 903 -7.69 21.38 14.95
N ASP A 904 -6.53 20.87 14.54
CA ASP A 904 -5.92 19.65 15.06
C ASP A 904 -4.97 19.90 16.25
N TRP A 905 -4.83 21.16 16.69
CA TRP A 905 -4.01 21.51 17.85
C TRP A 905 -4.75 21.24 19.15
N ASP A 906 -3.99 21.07 20.24
CA ASP A 906 -4.56 20.92 21.58
C ASP A 906 -5.51 22.08 21.91
N ASP A 907 -6.70 21.72 22.40
CA ASP A 907 -7.79 22.68 22.63
C ASP A 907 -7.46 23.67 23.75
N GLU A 908 -6.80 23.21 24.82
CA GLU A 908 -6.44 24.05 25.97
C GLU A 908 -5.32 25.02 25.60
N GLU A 909 -4.29 24.55 24.90
CA GLU A 909 -3.20 25.39 24.41
C GLU A 909 -3.70 26.43 23.40
N THR A 910 -4.56 26.01 22.46
CA THR A 910 -5.16 26.92 21.47
C THR A 910 -6.01 28.00 22.15
N ALA A 911 -6.88 27.62 23.10
CA ALA A 911 -7.70 28.57 23.83
C ALA A 911 -6.85 29.60 24.62
N PHE A 912 -5.78 29.13 25.27
CA PHE A 912 -4.85 29.98 26.00
C PHE A 912 -4.14 30.98 25.07
N LEU A 913 -3.57 30.51 23.95
CA LEU A 913 -2.86 31.35 23.00
C LEU A 913 -3.81 32.38 22.36
N LEU A 914 -5.02 31.96 21.96
CA LEU A 914 -6.04 32.87 21.43
C LEU A 914 -6.40 33.97 22.43
N ALA A 915 -6.59 33.64 23.71
CA ALA A 915 -6.89 34.64 24.74
C ALA A 915 -5.78 35.69 24.87
N ARG A 916 -4.50 35.27 24.80
CA ARG A 916 -3.35 36.18 24.84
C ARG A 916 -3.23 37.06 23.59
N VAL A 917 -3.48 36.48 22.43
CA VAL A 917 -3.43 37.20 21.14
C VAL A 917 -4.55 38.23 21.05
N ILE A 918 -5.77 37.91 21.51
CA ILE A 918 -6.90 38.86 21.56
C ILE A 918 -6.59 40.03 22.52
N GLN A 919 -5.94 39.77 23.65
CA GLN A 919 -5.48 40.83 24.58
C GLN A 919 -4.36 41.70 23.98
N THR A 920 -3.57 41.15 23.05
CA THR A 920 -2.43 41.85 22.43
C THR A 920 -2.48 41.80 20.89
N PRO A 921 -3.42 42.54 20.24
CA PRO A 921 -3.64 42.52 18.78
C PRO A 921 -2.41 42.77 17.89
N VAL A 922 -1.38 43.44 18.42
CA VAL A 922 -0.14 43.69 17.66
C VAL A 922 0.60 42.40 17.30
N LEU A 923 0.50 41.35 18.12
CA LEU A 923 1.13 40.05 17.82
C LEU A 923 0.55 39.45 16.53
N TYR A 924 -0.77 39.49 16.41
CA TYR A 924 -1.46 39.03 15.20
C TYR A 924 -1.17 39.93 14.00
N ARG A 925 -1.26 41.26 14.14
CA ARG A 925 -0.98 42.19 13.03
C ARG A 925 0.45 42.05 12.49
N ALA A 926 1.44 41.84 13.36
CA ALA A 926 2.81 41.58 12.94
C ALA A 926 2.92 40.27 12.15
N ALA A 927 2.31 39.18 12.63
CA ALA A 927 2.29 37.90 11.94
C ALA A 927 1.56 37.98 10.58
N ARG A 928 0.42 38.68 10.54
CA ARG A 928 -0.37 38.88 9.33
C ARG A 928 0.35 39.76 8.31
N PHE A 929 1.09 40.77 8.75
CA PHE A 929 1.98 41.54 7.87
C PHE A 929 3.08 40.66 7.28
N ALA A 930 3.75 39.84 8.10
CA ALA A 930 4.79 38.94 7.61
C ALA A 930 4.25 37.96 6.56
N VAL A 931 3.10 37.33 6.82
CA VAL A 931 2.48 36.37 5.89
C VAL A 931 2.01 37.04 4.59
N LEU A 932 1.24 38.14 4.68
CA LEU A 932 0.72 38.81 3.49
C LEU A 932 1.84 39.48 2.68
N GLY A 933 2.84 40.06 3.35
CA GLY A 933 3.98 40.70 2.71
C GLY A 933 4.87 39.71 1.96
N THR A 934 5.17 38.55 2.56
CA THR A 934 5.91 37.48 1.86
C THR A 934 5.12 36.94 0.67
N ARG A 935 3.80 36.74 0.80
CA ARG A 935 2.95 36.29 -0.31
C ARG A 935 2.94 37.27 -1.47
N ALA A 936 2.82 38.57 -1.17
CA ALA A 936 2.86 39.62 -2.20
C ALA A 936 4.17 39.61 -3.00
N LEU A 937 5.32 39.38 -2.35
CA LEU A 937 6.61 39.27 -3.04
C LEU A 937 6.76 37.98 -3.86
N ASN A 938 6.31 36.84 -3.34
CA ASN A 938 6.35 35.56 -4.08
C ASN A 938 5.49 35.59 -5.36
N ASP A 939 4.30 36.21 -5.30
CA ASP A 939 3.43 36.36 -6.47
C ASP A 939 4.04 37.30 -7.54
N ALA A 940 4.83 38.31 -7.13
CA ALA A 940 5.55 39.21 -8.04
C ALA A 940 6.79 38.57 -8.69
N ASP A 941 7.47 37.66 -7.99
CA ASP A 941 8.65 36.93 -8.48
C ASP A 941 8.32 35.63 -9.25
N GLY A 942 7.03 35.26 -9.36
CA GLY A 942 6.59 34.07 -10.10
C GLY A 942 6.88 32.73 -9.41
N VAL A 943 7.00 32.72 -8.08
CA VAL A 943 7.32 31.52 -7.28
C VAL A 943 6.03 30.82 -6.81
N GLU A 944 5.89 29.51 -7.05
CA GLU A 944 4.69 28.74 -6.70
C GLU A 944 4.38 28.71 -5.18
N ARG A 945 3.08 28.81 -4.87
CA ARG A 945 2.52 28.92 -3.51
C ARG A 945 2.81 27.67 -2.65
N SER A 946 3.70 27.79 -1.67
CA SER A 946 3.95 26.76 -0.64
C SER A 946 4.04 27.35 0.76
N LEU A 947 2.90 27.77 1.31
CA LEU A 947 2.68 28.08 2.74
C LEU A 947 1.23 27.86 3.13
#